data_AF-A0A9P6HIZ0-F1
#
_entry.id   AF-A0A9P6HIZ0-F1
#
_cell.length_a   1.000
_cell.length_b   1.000
_cell.length_c   1.000
_cell.angle_alpha   90.00
_cell.angle_beta   90.00
_cell.angle_gamma   90.00
#
_symmetry.space_group_name_H-M   'P 1'
#
loop_
_entity.id
_entity.type
_entity.pdbx_description
1 polymer ?
#
loop_
_entity_poly.entity_id
_entity_poly.type
_entity_poly.pdbx_seq_one_letter_code
_entity_poly.pdbx_strand_id
1 'polypeptide(L)'
;MVNACPSLLATGACQATNCTHNHLIKFCESCRLICHDIHSYTSHLRGNRHAANLKCSSVNVFCTTCDKNFIASSWDSHIGGRKHLKASEKAGTVPEIQPQEGRPPPGSIRCRLCNNNVKTGGWATHQSGPTHRKKEQYFLLKAVFDVATNDKRSAIILPPEELDFEIIEPTDARRGVTRQLTIQVTDPSVEYRIVQVTIAGSASKRNTAFTVEKLARNHVVGYGIDTTLNVTCTQTNRGRFEARVEVLFEDTRSKERFVIVRPALVAIGNIDEHRALLPIAPYVAPQRPEQRRRVTEVEEGVVPPFETSIPWISRLPFYMIPEELFAFLRKPQRNLVEEAGKNFLPGHLGSDTYAQFFQVLLWCEEYKISRDLEKFDMTDARIEYRRPYHFLSVPGLAEKRPSVLIGDEIIVQPAGATQGGKWFSGFVHIIERDEVGLRFGGGFHGLNPNERFYVRFKYNRIVSRREHHAIKATPPVPRLHFPLLNHVKPPTALQGAITTYNPDIETNPAQKRAVSSIVRLPPGSPPFVVFGPPGTGKTVTIIEAIRQLLRNPNTVVLASAPSNAAADIIASRLKDHLNPEQLFRFYAPSYRGITPPGLAPYTFKKNNVFSVHELDKMGRFRVIITTCLSGCVPPGIGLPRGHFTHIFVDEAGQASEPECLVPVTNILGNATNLILSGDPCQLGPIIHSPIAVEFGLGVSFLERLMQSSTYDERDQDGNTIVKLVKNFRSHASILQYPNDCFYGNDLEACGNQDTDSFIGSTLLPNPNYPVIFHAIPGLDQREAKSPSFFNVDEVLQVKTYAEELHRLVPDDVGIITPYHGQVVKIRKALVNTAMDKVKVASVEEYQGQERKIIIISTVRSSRSYIETDLRHTLGFVSNPRRFNVAVTRAKALLIVVGDPTTLSFDPIWRKFLALIHRNGGWTGEEIPWNPETDIEDDQVEEATRIGIIKGMQELAERVEALTLDAVFVEPDDGDDSS
;
A
#
# COMPACT_ATOMS: atom_id res chain seq x y z
N MET A 1 19.65 33.25 15.04
CA MET A 1 19.33 31.85 15.46
C MET A 1 19.36 31.69 16.98
N VAL A 2 18.53 30.80 17.53
CA VAL A 2 18.78 30.22 18.87
C VAL A 2 20.12 29.53 18.75
N ASN A 3 21.18 30.11 19.33
CA ASN A 3 22.55 29.61 19.22
C ASN A 3 22.70 28.31 20.04
N ALA A 4 21.80 27.34 19.88
CA ALA A 4 21.63 26.16 20.73
C ALA A 4 22.89 25.30 20.75
N CYS A 5 23.31 24.88 21.95
CA CYS A 5 24.52 24.06 22.08
C CYS A 5 24.34 22.68 21.41
N PRO A 6 25.16 22.33 20.38
CA PRO A 6 25.07 21.03 19.69
C PRO A 6 25.25 19.84 20.63
N SER A 7 26.22 19.95 21.56
CA SER A 7 26.47 18.91 22.57
C SER A 7 25.26 18.75 23.49
N LEU A 8 24.64 19.86 23.91
CA LEU A 8 23.45 19.83 24.76
C LEU A 8 22.25 19.19 24.04
N LEU A 9 22.06 19.46 22.75
CA LEU A 9 21.00 18.84 21.95
C LEU A 9 21.26 17.34 21.69
N ALA A 10 22.51 16.97 21.44
CA ALA A 10 22.87 15.60 21.10
C ALA A 10 22.93 14.66 22.31
N THR A 11 23.39 15.13 23.48
CA THR A 11 23.64 14.29 24.67
C THR A 11 22.92 14.75 25.93
N GLY A 12 22.34 15.96 25.94
CA GLY A 12 21.72 16.54 27.13
C GLY A 12 22.68 17.25 28.08
N ALA A 13 23.98 17.29 27.77
CA ALA A 13 24.99 17.97 28.57
C ALA A 13 26.07 18.61 27.69
N CYS A 14 26.55 19.79 28.11
CA CYS A 14 27.72 20.43 27.53
C CYS A 14 28.87 20.40 28.54
N GLN A 15 30.02 19.88 28.14
CA GLN A 15 31.23 19.82 28.99
C GLN A 15 32.25 20.93 28.65
N ALA A 16 31.95 21.78 27.66
CA ALA A 16 32.84 22.88 27.28
C ALA A 16 32.65 24.06 28.23
N THR A 17 33.72 24.44 28.93
CA THR A 17 33.73 25.50 29.95
C THR A 17 33.52 26.91 29.38
N ASN A 18 33.85 27.14 28.10
CA ASN A 18 33.68 28.42 27.38
C ASN A 18 32.73 28.29 26.18
N CYS A 19 31.62 27.56 26.32
CA CYS A 19 30.68 27.38 25.23
C CYS A 19 29.84 28.64 24.99
N THR A 20 29.99 29.28 23.83
CA THR A 20 29.29 30.51 23.41
C THR A 20 27.83 30.28 22.96
N HIS A 21 27.37 29.04 23.03
CA HIS A 21 26.03 28.62 22.63
C HIS A 21 25.01 28.81 23.78
N ASN A 22 23.72 28.94 23.44
CA ASN A 22 22.60 28.98 24.37
C ASN A 22 22.38 27.61 25.05
N HIS A 23 22.39 27.62 26.39
CA HIS A 23 22.18 26.43 27.24
C HIS A 23 20.83 26.43 27.98
N LEU A 24 19.99 27.45 27.77
CA LEU A 24 18.66 27.55 28.38
C LEU A 24 17.63 26.64 27.70
N ILE A 25 17.93 26.18 26.49
CA ILE A 25 17.13 25.22 25.74
C ILE A 25 17.03 23.86 26.45
N LYS A 26 15.84 23.25 26.39
CA LYS A 26 15.53 21.91 26.90
C LYS A 26 14.95 21.05 25.79
N PHE A 27 15.47 19.84 25.61
CA PHE A 27 14.93 18.88 24.65
C PHE A 27 14.09 17.82 25.38
N CYS A 28 12.83 17.69 25.00
CA CYS A 28 11.97 16.63 25.45
C CYS A 28 12.17 15.38 24.58
N GLU A 29 12.79 14.33 25.12
CA GLU A 29 13.04 13.08 24.38
C GLU A 29 11.74 12.34 23.98
N SER A 30 10.72 12.36 24.84
CA SER A 30 9.46 11.64 24.61
C SER A 30 8.60 12.30 23.53
N CYS A 31 8.62 13.63 23.44
CA CYS A 31 7.85 14.41 22.48
C CYS A 31 8.66 14.87 21.27
N ARG A 32 10.00 14.69 21.29
CA ARG A 32 10.96 15.20 20.30
C ARG A 32 10.75 16.69 20.02
N LEU A 33 10.70 17.47 21.09
CA LEU A 33 10.41 18.90 21.10
C LEU A 33 11.57 19.68 21.74
N ILE A 34 12.00 20.79 21.15
CA ILE A 34 12.95 21.72 21.76
C ILE A 34 12.16 22.88 22.38
N CYS A 35 12.29 23.04 23.68
CA CYS A 35 11.81 24.18 24.47
C CYS A 35 12.97 25.15 24.70
N HIS A 36 12.71 26.46 24.80
CA HIS A 36 13.76 27.48 24.76
C HIS A 36 14.15 28.03 26.12
N ASP A 37 13.36 27.71 27.14
CA ASP A 37 13.61 28.01 28.53
C ASP A 37 12.99 26.93 29.43
N ILE A 38 13.25 27.02 30.73
CA ILE A 38 12.72 26.08 31.71
C ILE A 38 11.19 26.21 31.89
N HIS A 39 10.62 27.39 31.62
CA HIS A 39 9.20 27.66 31.86
C HIS A 39 8.32 27.01 30.78
N SER A 40 8.66 27.21 29.51
CA SER A 40 8.09 26.53 28.34
C SER A 40 8.25 25.02 28.42
N TYR A 41 9.41 24.54 28.87
CA TYR A 41 9.63 23.11 29.11
C TYR A 41 8.68 22.58 30.20
N THR A 42 8.57 23.27 31.33
CA THR A 42 7.69 22.86 32.44
C THR A 42 6.21 22.92 32.05
N SER A 43 5.80 23.91 31.27
CA SER A 43 4.44 24.02 30.70
C SER A 43 4.16 22.87 29.73
N HIS A 44 5.10 22.58 28.81
CA HIS A 44 5.02 21.43 27.91
C HIS A 44 4.84 20.11 28.67
N LEU A 45 5.63 19.87 29.72
CA LEU A 45 5.54 18.66 30.54
C LEU A 45 4.16 18.48 31.21
N ARG A 46 3.45 19.59 31.50
CA ARG A 46 2.10 19.59 32.09
C ARG A 46 0.97 19.51 31.04
N GLY A 47 1.29 19.61 29.76
CA GLY A 47 0.32 19.62 28.66
C GLY A 47 -0.24 18.24 28.32
N ASN A 48 -1.50 18.22 27.86
CA ASN A 48 -2.22 17.00 27.47
C ASN A 48 -1.49 16.18 26.39
N ARG A 49 -0.78 16.85 25.46
CA ARG A 49 0.03 16.22 24.41
C ARG A 49 1.23 15.45 24.96
N HIS A 50 1.90 16.01 25.97
CA HIS A 50 3.02 15.33 26.64
C HIS A 50 2.51 14.14 27.46
N ALA A 51 1.41 14.31 28.20
CA ALA A 51 0.75 13.23 28.93
C ALA A 51 0.26 12.08 28.02
N ALA A 52 -0.22 12.40 26.81
CA ALA A 52 -0.60 11.40 25.82
C ALA A 52 0.61 10.66 25.23
N ASN A 53 1.72 11.36 24.95
CA ASN A 53 2.95 10.76 24.42
C ASN A 53 3.68 9.88 25.45
N LEU A 54 3.64 10.23 26.74
CA LEU A 54 4.20 9.40 27.81
C LEU A 54 3.46 8.06 27.97
N LYS A 55 2.18 8.00 27.56
CA LYS A 55 1.39 6.75 27.50
C LYS A 55 1.70 5.91 26.24
N CYS A 56 2.55 6.40 25.33
CA CYS A 56 2.88 5.74 24.07
C CYS A 56 4.10 4.80 24.19
N SER A 57 4.08 3.69 23.46
CA SER A 57 4.79 2.42 23.76
C SER A 57 6.25 2.29 23.27
N SER A 58 7.02 3.37 23.15
CA SER A 58 8.36 3.31 22.51
C SER A 58 9.51 4.03 23.21
N VAL A 59 9.27 4.65 24.37
CA VAL A 59 10.30 5.38 25.13
C VAL A 59 10.99 4.43 26.12
N ASN A 60 12.33 4.42 26.17
CA ASN A 60 13.07 3.67 27.19
C ASN A 60 13.17 4.47 28.49
N VAL A 61 12.75 3.86 29.59
CA VAL A 61 12.80 4.38 30.97
C VAL A 61 13.70 3.49 31.83
N PHE A 62 14.37 4.06 32.82
CA PHE A 62 15.32 3.35 33.68
C PHE A 62 14.77 3.20 35.09
N CYS A 63 14.87 1.99 35.63
CA CYS A 63 14.57 1.68 37.03
C CYS A 63 15.85 1.72 37.86
N THR A 64 15.90 2.63 38.83
CA THR A 64 17.01 2.78 39.76
C THR A 64 17.14 1.62 40.73
N THR A 65 16.02 1.00 41.14
CA THR A 65 16.01 -0.14 42.06
C THR A 65 16.47 -1.44 41.39
N CYS A 66 16.12 -1.63 40.12
CA CYS A 66 16.46 -2.84 39.36
C CYS A 66 17.69 -2.67 38.45
N ASP A 67 18.27 -1.47 38.39
CA ASP A 67 19.41 -1.06 37.57
C ASP A 67 19.27 -1.48 36.09
N LYS A 68 18.06 -1.31 35.53
CA LYS A 68 17.70 -1.78 34.18
C LYS A 68 16.78 -0.83 33.44
N ASN A 69 16.92 -0.81 32.11
CA ASN A 69 15.99 -0.13 31.23
C ASN A 69 14.76 -0.99 30.94
N PHE A 70 13.61 -0.33 30.87
CA PHE A 70 12.29 -0.84 30.52
C PHE A 70 11.68 0.06 29.44
N ILE A 71 10.67 -0.43 28.73
CA ILE A 71 9.88 0.41 27.85
C ILE A 71 8.81 1.10 28.72
N ALA A 72 8.52 2.38 28.49
CA ALA A 72 7.61 3.19 29.30
C ALA A 72 6.24 2.52 29.50
N SER A 73 5.69 1.90 28.46
CA SER A 73 4.42 1.15 28.54
C SER A 73 4.47 -0.10 29.43
N SER A 74 5.65 -0.59 29.78
CA SER A 74 5.85 -1.72 30.70
C SER A 74 6.19 -1.28 32.13
N TRP A 75 6.24 0.03 32.39
CA TRP A 75 6.66 0.57 33.69
C TRP A 75 5.74 0.15 34.82
N ASP A 76 4.42 0.33 34.67
CA ASP A 76 3.44 -0.02 35.71
C ASP A 76 3.44 -1.53 36.02
N SER A 77 3.60 -2.35 34.98
CA SER A 77 3.76 -3.81 35.14
C SER A 77 5.10 -4.19 35.80
N HIS A 78 6.16 -3.43 35.52
CA HIS A 78 7.48 -3.63 36.13
C HIS A 78 7.46 -3.31 37.63
N ILE A 79 6.94 -2.15 38.03
CA ILE A 79 6.90 -1.73 39.44
C ILE A 79 5.96 -2.62 40.28
N GLY A 80 4.86 -3.10 39.69
CA GLY A 80 3.96 -4.08 40.33
C GLY A 80 4.49 -5.52 40.32
N GLY A 81 5.63 -5.77 39.69
CA GLY A 81 6.19 -7.11 39.52
C GLY A 81 6.93 -7.61 40.77
N ARG A 82 6.77 -8.91 41.09
CA ARG A 82 7.45 -9.58 42.22
C ARG A 82 8.97 -9.38 42.27
N LYS A 83 9.63 -9.21 41.12
CA LYS A 83 11.08 -8.99 41.05
C LYS A 83 11.48 -7.58 41.51
N HIS A 84 10.69 -6.57 41.17
CA HIS A 84 10.92 -5.19 41.60
C HIS A 84 10.62 -5.04 43.09
N LEU A 85 9.48 -5.57 43.56
CA LEU A 85 9.12 -5.55 44.98
C LEU A 85 10.21 -6.14 45.89
N LYS A 86 10.78 -7.29 45.52
CA LYS A 86 11.91 -7.89 46.27
C LYS A 86 13.20 -7.06 46.20
N ALA A 87 13.45 -6.39 45.07
CA ALA A 87 14.60 -5.51 44.92
C ALA A 87 14.43 -4.23 45.76
N SER A 88 13.23 -3.68 45.82
CA SER A 88 12.86 -2.54 46.67
C SER A 88 13.02 -2.86 48.15
N GLU A 89 12.51 -4.02 48.60
CA GLU A 89 12.69 -4.51 49.98
C GLU A 89 14.17 -4.67 50.34
N LYS A 90 14.96 -5.29 49.45
CA LYS A 90 16.40 -5.50 49.68
C LYS A 90 17.20 -4.20 49.69
N ALA A 91 16.78 -3.20 48.92
CA ALA A 91 17.42 -1.89 48.83
C ALA A 91 16.90 -0.88 49.88
N GLY A 92 15.88 -1.24 50.68
CA GLY A 92 15.25 -0.33 51.64
C GLY A 92 14.55 0.87 50.98
N THR A 93 14.05 0.70 49.75
CA THR A 93 13.42 1.78 48.96
C THR A 93 11.93 1.53 48.77
N VAL A 94 11.14 2.59 48.63
CA VAL A 94 9.71 2.46 48.32
C VAL A 94 9.51 1.82 46.94
N PRO A 95 8.54 0.90 46.76
CA PRO A 95 8.28 0.26 45.47
C PRO A 95 7.83 1.21 44.37
N GLU A 96 7.13 2.27 44.76
CA GLU A 96 6.62 3.31 43.88
C GLU A 96 7.74 4.30 43.54
N ILE A 97 8.44 4.02 42.45
CA ILE A 97 9.45 4.92 41.89
C ILE A 97 8.96 5.51 40.56
N GLN A 98 9.37 6.75 40.29
CA GLN A 98 9.11 7.42 39.02
C GLN A 98 10.12 6.95 37.95
N PRO A 99 9.69 6.77 36.68
CA PRO A 99 10.57 6.37 35.59
C PRO A 99 11.62 7.44 35.30
N GLN A 100 12.89 7.05 35.24
CA GLN A 100 13.98 7.95 34.80
C GLN A 100 14.32 7.75 33.32
N GLU A 101 15.07 8.67 32.70
CA GLU A 101 15.55 8.52 31.31
C GLU A 101 16.41 7.25 31.15
N GLY A 102 16.17 6.48 30.07
CA GLY A 102 16.88 5.24 29.80
C GLY A 102 18.41 5.42 29.65
N ARG A 103 19.21 4.65 30.40
CA ARG A 103 20.69 4.69 30.35
C ARG A 103 21.23 3.95 29.12
N PRO A 104 22.22 4.48 28.38
CA PRO A 104 22.86 3.72 27.30
C PRO A 104 23.63 2.50 27.84
N PRO A 105 23.79 1.42 27.04
CA PRO A 105 24.67 0.30 27.37
C PRO A 105 26.11 0.74 27.68
N PRO A 106 26.86 0.02 28.53
CA PRO A 106 28.27 0.33 28.81
C PRO A 106 29.10 0.46 27.52
N GLY A 107 29.90 1.52 27.39
CA GLY A 107 30.70 1.79 26.19
C GLY A 107 29.90 2.39 25.02
N SER A 108 28.72 2.95 25.25
CA SER A 108 27.94 3.67 24.26
C SER A 108 27.33 4.97 24.80
N ILE A 109 27.13 5.93 23.91
CA ILE A 109 26.46 7.22 24.13
C ILE A 109 25.13 7.17 23.38
N ARG A 110 24.03 7.49 24.04
CA ARG A 110 22.73 7.63 23.39
C ARG A 110 22.64 8.99 22.72
N CYS A 111 22.46 9.02 21.40
CA CYS A 111 22.14 10.26 20.71
C CYS A 111 20.66 10.59 20.88
N ARG A 112 20.34 11.74 21.48
CA ARG A 112 18.96 12.21 21.70
C ARG A 112 18.23 12.57 20.41
N LEU A 113 18.95 13.14 19.43
CA LEU A 113 18.41 13.51 18.11
C LEU A 113 18.15 12.28 17.22
N CYS A 114 19.07 11.32 17.21
CA CYS A 114 18.97 10.12 16.39
C CYS A 114 18.23 8.97 17.07
N ASN A 115 18.00 9.06 18.39
CA ASN A 115 17.42 8.05 19.27
C ASN A 115 18.09 6.66 19.15
N ASN A 116 19.40 6.63 18.97
CA ASN A 116 20.20 5.41 18.80
C ASN A 116 21.41 5.42 19.76
N ASN A 117 21.84 4.24 20.19
CA ASN A 117 23.06 4.07 20.98
C ASN A 117 24.28 3.96 20.05
N VAL A 118 25.25 4.85 20.22
CA VAL A 118 26.47 4.95 19.42
C VAL A 118 27.65 4.55 20.29
N LYS A 119 28.55 3.70 19.82
CA LYS A 119 29.76 3.32 20.60
C LYS A 119 30.61 4.56 20.91
N THR A 120 31.19 4.65 22.10
CA THR A 120 31.93 5.86 22.54
C THR A 120 33.03 6.27 21.55
N GLY A 121 33.76 5.31 20.97
CA GLY A 121 34.81 5.57 19.98
C GLY A 121 34.31 6.01 18.59
N GLY A 122 33.01 5.86 18.29
CA GLY A 122 32.40 6.30 17.03
C GLY A 122 31.53 7.55 17.16
N TRP A 123 31.53 8.20 18.32
CA TRP A 123 30.66 9.35 18.60
C TRP A 123 30.97 10.57 17.73
N ALA A 124 32.24 10.93 17.59
CA ALA A 124 32.66 12.05 16.75
C ALA A 124 32.28 11.85 15.28
N THR A 125 32.44 10.62 14.77
CA THR A 125 32.06 10.23 13.40
C THR A 125 30.54 10.22 13.20
N HIS A 126 29.78 9.81 14.23
CA HIS A 126 28.32 9.90 14.21
C HIS A 126 27.83 11.35 14.17
N GLN A 127 28.37 12.22 15.03
CA GLN A 127 27.96 13.63 15.15
C GLN A 127 28.31 14.44 13.91
N SER A 128 29.45 14.16 13.28
CA SER A 128 29.84 14.76 12.00
C SER A 128 29.18 14.08 10.78
N GLY A 129 28.48 12.96 10.99
CA GLY A 129 27.84 12.19 9.94
C GLY A 129 26.66 12.94 9.29
N PRO A 130 26.40 12.70 7.99
CA PRO A 130 25.39 13.43 7.23
C PRO A 130 23.97 13.21 7.78
N THR A 131 23.66 12.01 8.29
CA THR A 131 22.34 11.69 8.87
C THR A 131 22.09 12.41 10.20
N HIS A 132 23.12 12.62 11.01
CA HIS A 132 23.00 13.35 12.28
C HIS A 132 22.83 14.85 12.03
N ARG A 133 23.71 15.45 11.22
CA ARG A 133 23.64 16.88 10.87
C ARG A 133 22.30 17.27 10.24
N LYS A 134 21.76 16.42 9.35
CA LYS A 134 20.43 16.63 8.75
C LYS A 134 19.32 16.69 9.81
N LYS A 135 19.30 15.76 10.77
CA LYS A 135 18.32 15.75 11.87
C LYS A 135 18.48 16.93 12.81
N GLU A 136 19.72 17.27 13.17
CA GLU A 136 20.04 18.45 13.98
C GLU A 136 19.47 19.72 13.34
N GLN A 137 19.70 19.93 12.05
CA GLN A 137 19.19 21.08 11.31
C GLN A 137 17.66 21.11 11.24
N TYR A 138 16.99 19.97 11.00
CA TYR A 138 15.53 19.88 11.00
C TYR A 138 14.93 20.24 12.37
N PHE A 139 15.46 19.66 13.46
CA PHE A 139 14.97 19.97 14.81
C PHE A 139 15.19 21.42 15.19
N LEU A 140 16.31 22.02 14.79
CA LEU A 140 16.56 23.46 14.97
C LEU A 140 15.54 24.32 14.22
N LEU A 141 15.28 24.02 12.94
CA LEU A 141 14.29 24.74 12.13
C LEU A 141 12.87 24.59 12.70
N LYS A 142 12.50 23.38 13.14
CA LYS A 142 11.21 23.13 13.81
C LYS A 142 11.10 23.90 15.12
N ALA A 143 12.17 23.99 15.90
CA ALA A 143 12.18 24.75 17.14
C ALA A 143 11.98 26.26 16.93
N VAL A 144 12.51 26.81 15.82
CA VAL A 144 12.26 28.20 15.41
C VAL A 144 10.77 28.39 15.08
N PHE A 145 10.15 27.43 14.40
CA PHE A 145 8.73 27.44 14.09
C PHE A 145 7.85 27.39 15.35
N ASP A 146 8.11 26.43 16.25
CA ASP A 146 7.37 26.28 17.50
C ASP A 146 7.49 27.53 18.40
N VAL A 147 8.63 28.25 18.33
CA VAL A 147 8.80 29.55 18.99
C VAL A 147 7.99 30.63 18.30
N ALA A 148 8.01 30.68 16.97
CA ALA A 148 7.24 31.66 16.22
C ALA A 148 5.74 31.54 16.51
N THR A 149 5.23 30.34 16.79
CA THR A 149 3.82 30.12 17.14
C THR A 149 3.46 30.43 18.59
N ASN A 150 4.42 30.54 19.51
CA ASN A 150 4.09 30.85 20.91
C ASN A 150 3.82 32.35 21.11
N ASP A 151 2.95 32.66 22.08
CA ASP A 151 2.80 34.01 22.60
C ASP A 151 4.13 34.51 23.19
N LYS A 152 4.42 35.80 23.01
CA LYS A 152 5.72 36.38 23.36
C LYS A 152 5.55 37.71 24.06
N ARG A 153 6.40 37.96 25.05
CA ARG A 153 6.60 39.27 25.66
C ARG A 153 5.27 39.91 26.08
N SER A 154 4.38 39.16 26.73
CA SER A 154 3.06 39.66 27.18
C SER A 154 2.07 40.02 26.05
N ALA A 155 2.41 39.81 24.78
CA ALA A 155 1.46 39.85 23.66
C ALA A 155 0.89 38.45 23.42
N ILE A 156 -0.44 38.35 23.45
CA ILE A 156 -1.22 37.12 23.27
C ILE A 156 -2.07 37.26 22.01
N ILE A 157 -2.07 36.23 21.16
CA ILE A 157 -3.03 36.13 20.04
C ILE A 157 -4.01 35.00 20.31
N LEU A 158 -5.30 35.33 20.38
CA LEU A 158 -6.42 34.40 20.55
C LEU A 158 -7.10 34.12 19.20
N PRO A 159 -7.48 32.86 18.91
CA PRO A 159 -7.20 31.64 19.69
C PRO A 159 -5.70 31.27 19.77
N PRO A 160 -5.26 30.61 20.86
CA PRO A 160 -3.83 30.42 21.19
C PRO A 160 -3.13 29.36 20.33
N GLU A 161 -3.84 28.37 19.82
CA GLU A 161 -3.25 27.29 19.02
C GLU A 161 -3.36 27.57 17.52
N GLU A 162 -4.58 27.73 17.02
CA GLU A 162 -4.87 27.88 15.60
C GLU A 162 -6.21 28.58 15.36
N LEU A 163 -6.33 29.21 14.19
CA LEU A 163 -7.57 29.77 13.68
C LEU A 163 -8.26 28.75 12.77
N ASP A 164 -9.08 27.87 13.37
CA ASP A 164 -9.86 26.89 12.63
C ASP A 164 -11.20 27.47 12.15
N PHE A 165 -11.42 27.43 10.84
CA PHE A 165 -12.68 27.79 10.20
C PHE A 165 -13.67 26.61 10.16
N GLU A 166 -13.26 25.45 10.64
CA GLU A 166 -13.97 24.17 10.58
C GLU A 166 -14.28 23.77 9.13
N ILE A 167 -15.44 23.14 8.91
CA ILE A 167 -15.94 22.77 7.59
C ILE A 167 -16.90 23.86 7.10
N ILE A 168 -16.61 24.44 5.94
CA ILE A 168 -17.42 25.47 5.30
C ILE A 168 -18.06 24.91 4.02
N GLU A 169 -19.36 25.18 3.84
CA GLU A 169 -20.07 24.83 2.61
C GLU A 169 -19.48 25.57 1.39
N PRO A 170 -19.35 24.92 0.22
CA PRO A 170 -18.75 25.54 -0.97
C PRO A 170 -19.41 26.85 -1.41
N THR A 171 -20.69 27.07 -1.12
CA THR A 171 -21.38 28.33 -1.43
C THR A 171 -20.94 29.48 -0.55
N ASP A 172 -20.67 29.21 0.73
CA ASP A 172 -20.25 30.20 1.70
C ASP A 172 -18.76 30.51 1.53
N ALA A 173 -17.94 29.49 1.24
CA ALA A 173 -16.54 29.67 0.91
C ALA A 173 -16.34 30.59 -0.32
N ARG A 174 -17.24 30.55 -1.32
CA ARG A 174 -17.20 31.48 -2.47
C ARG A 174 -17.58 32.91 -2.11
N ARG A 175 -18.46 33.10 -1.12
CA ARG A 175 -18.88 34.43 -0.63
C ARG A 175 -17.83 35.07 0.29
N GLY A 176 -16.98 34.25 0.89
CA GLY A 176 -16.00 34.68 1.87
C GLY A 176 -16.55 34.50 3.28
N VAL A 177 -15.86 33.72 4.11
CA VAL A 177 -16.18 33.53 5.54
C VAL A 177 -15.09 34.16 6.37
N THR A 178 -15.47 34.95 7.39
CA THR A 178 -14.52 35.69 8.23
C THR A 178 -14.50 35.12 9.65
N ARG A 179 -13.30 34.97 10.20
CA ARG A 179 -13.03 34.69 11.61
C ARG A 179 -12.07 35.74 12.18
N GLN A 180 -12.12 35.91 13.48
CA GLN A 180 -11.38 36.97 14.18
C GLN A 180 -10.21 36.41 14.97
N LEU A 181 -9.05 37.04 14.84
CA LEU A 181 -7.91 36.92 15.74
C LEU A 181 -7.92 38.12 16.69
N THR A 182 -7.83 37.88 17.99
CA THR A 182 -7.77 38.96 18.99
C THR A 182 -6.36 39.05 19.56
N ILE A 183 -5.76 40.22 19.48
CA ILE A 183 -4.46 40.56 20.05
C ILE A 183 -4.70 41.26 21.38
N GLN A 184 -4.08 40.73 22.44
CA GLN A 184 -4.16 41.28 23.79
C GLN A 184 -2.76 41.49 24.36
N VAL A 185 -2.58 42.53 25.18
CA VAL A 185 -1.34 42.78 25.92
C VAL A 185 -1.63 42.63 27.42
N THR A 186 -0.92 41.74 28.09
CA THR A 186 -1.18 41.38 29.49
C THR A 186 -0.34 42.16 30.51
N ASP A 187 0.67 42.90 30.07
CA ASP A 187 1.53 43.70 30.92
C ASP A 187 1.20 45.20 30.77
N PRO A 188 0.74 45.89 31.84
CA PRO A 188 0.46 47.32 31.85
C PRO A 188 1.65 48.22 31.49
N SER A 189 2.87 47.71 31.60
CA SER A 189 4.09 48.47 31.44
C SER A 189 4.63 48.49 30.01
N VAL A 190 3.98 47.80 29.05
CA VAL A 190 4.45 47.69 27.67
C VAL A 190 3.37 48.06 26.66
N GLU A 191 3.80 48.62 25.53
CA GLU A 191 2.95 48.94 24.37
C GLU A 191 3.64 48.47 23.10
N TYR A 192 2.91 47.75 22.26
CA TYR A 192 3.42 47.20 21.01
C TYR A 192 2.79 47.87 19.80
N ARG A 193 3.61 48.20 18.81
CA ARG A 193 3.16 48.60 17.48
C ARG A 193 3.07 47.37 16.58
N ILE A 194 1.93 47.18 15.93
CA ILE A 194 1.82 46.18 14.85
C ILE A 194 2.43 46.80 13.59
N VAL A 195 3.57 46.27 13.19
CA VAL A 195 4.34 46.76 12.03
C VAL A 195 3.74 46.20 10.74
N GLN A 196 3.42 44.91 10.75
CA GLN A 196 2.95 44.20 9.56
C GLN A 196 2.12 42.97 9.95
N VAL A 197 1.07 42.70 9.18
CA VAL A 197 0.31 41.45 9.23
C VAL A 197 0.35 40.84 7.84
N THR A 198 0.83 39.60 7.73
CA THR A 198 1.00 38.90 6.45
C THR A 198 0.39 37.51 6.53
N ILE A 199 -0.13 37.02 5.40
CA ILE A 199 -0.49 35.62 5.26
C ILE A 199 0.54 34.93 4.39
N ALA A 200 1.16 33.88 4.92
CA ALA A 200 2.10 33.04 4.20
C ALA A 200 1.48 31.66 3.89
N GLY A 201 1.49 31.29 2.61
CA GLY A 201 1.12 29.95 2.15
C GLY A 201 2.19 28.91 2.45
N SER A 202 1.82 27.62 2.35
CA SER A 202 2.70 26.52 2.71
C SER A 202 3.85 26.21 1.72
N ALA A 203 3.83 26.70 0.46
CA ALA A 203 4.94 26.46 -0.48
C ALA A 203 4.93 27.33 -1.76
N SER A 204 3.84 28.03 -2.07
CA SER A 204 3.69 28.83 -3.29
C SER A 204 3.27 30.26 -2.91
N LYS A 205 4.03 31.27 -3.36
CA LYS A 205 3.83 32.69 -3.07
C LYS A 205 2.62 33.33 -3.80
N ARG A 206 1.76 32.57 -4.51
CA ARG A 206 0.85 33.19 -5.50
C ARG A 206 -0.66 33.12 -5.25
N ASN A 207 -1.19 32.27 -4.35
CA ASN A 207 -2.61 32.33 -4.02
C ASN A 207 -2.91 31.60 -2.70
N THR A 208 -3.20 32.33 -1.63
CA THR A 208 -3.65 31.74 -0.35
C THR A 208 -5.16 31.80 -0.29
N ALA A 209 -5.81 30.72 0.20
CA ALA A 209 -7.26 30.71 0.43
C ALA A 209 -7.72 31.76 1.48
N PHE A 210 -6.76 32.37 2.19
CA PHE A 210 -6.98 33.32 3.27
C PHE A 210 -6.45 34.70 2.90
N THR A 211 -7.18 35.73 3.31
CA THR A 211 -6.80 37.14 3.28
C THR A 211 -6.96 37.73 4.68
N VAL A 212 -6.09 38.67 5.08
CA VAL A 212 -6.19 39.36 6.36
C VAL A 212 -6.46 40.85 6.12
N GLU A 213 -7.29 41.43 6.98
CA GLU A 213 -7.59 42.85 6.95
C GLU A 213 -6.32 43.70 7.14
N LYS A 214 -6.21 44.77 6.34
CA LYS A 214 -5.09 45.72 6.46
C LYS A 214 -5.36 46.66 7.64
N LEU A 215 -4.50 46.61 8.65
CA LEU A 215 -4.49 47.60 9.72
C LEU A 215 -3.95 48.96 9.24
N ALA A 216 -4.37 50.03 9.91
CA ALA A 216 -3.80 51.35 9.73
C ALA A 216 -2.29 51.34 10.08
N ARG A 217 -1.48 52.13 9.35
CA ARG A 217 -0.05 52.25 9.64
C ARG A 217 0.14 52.75 11.08
N ASN A 218 1.05 52.10 11.82
CA ASN A 218 1.38 52.40 13.22
C ASN A 218 0.27 52.10 14.24
N HIS A 219 -0.58 51.10 14.02
CA HIS A 219 -1.55 50.66 15.02
C HIS A 219 -0.84 50.18 16.30
N VAL A 220 -1.15 50.81 17.44
CA VAL A 220 -0.56 50.50 18.75
C VAL A 220 -1.55 49.72 19.59
N VAL A 221 -1.07 48.67 20.25
CA VAL A 221 -1.83 47.81 21.15
C VAL A 221 -1.18 47.88 22.54
N GLY A 222 -1.97 48.23 23.54
CA GLY A 222 -1.55 48.37 24.94
C GLY A 222 -2.43 47.56 25.88
N TYR A 223 -2.07 47.57 27.16
CA TYR A 223 -2.79 46.80 28.18
C TYR A 223 -4.27 47.20 28.27
N GLY A 224 -5.14 46.19 28.29
CA GLY A 224 -6.60 46.36 28.39
C GLY A 224 -7.29 46.82 27.10
N ILE A 225 -6.56 46.93 25.98
CA ILE A 225 -7.12 47.27 24.67
C ILE A 225 -7.00 46.06 23.73
N ASP A 226 -8.13 45.42 23.49
CA ASP A 226 -8.21 44.30 22.55
C ASP A 226 -8.19 44.82 21.11
N THR A 227 -7.28 44.31 20.30
CA THR A 227 -7.23 44.60 18.86
C THR A 227 -7.67 43.37 18.06
N THR A 228 -8.69 43.53 17.24
CA THR A 228 -9.25 42.43 16.43
C THR A 228 -8.74 42.50 14.99
N LEU A 229 -8.33 41.35 14.46
CA LEU A 229 -7.92 41.14 13.08
C LEU A 229 -8.91 40.20 12.39
N ASN A 230 -9.57 40.67 11.35
CA ASN A 230 -10.42 39.82 10.51
C ASN A 230 -9.57 39.04 9.50
N VAL A 231 -9.68 37.71 9.56
CA VAL A 231 -9.14 36.80 8.55
C VAL A 231 -10.31 36.24 7.76
N THR A 232 -10.30 36.43 6.45
CA THR A 232 -11.35 35.96 5.55
C THR A 232 -10.82 34.82 4.70
N CYS A 233 -11.53 33.70 4.69
CA CYS A 233 -11.30 32.58 3.79
C CYS A 233 -12.22 32.70 2.57
N THR A 234 -11.65 32.74 1.36
CA THR A 234 -12.40 32.73 0.10
C THR A 234 -11.82 31.67 -0.83
N GLN A 235 -12.64 30.72 -1.26
CA GLN A 235 -12.17 29.61 -2.08
C GLN A 235 -13.31 28.95 -2.88
N THR A 236 -12.97 28.50 -4.09
CA THR A 236 -13.89 27.87 -5.05
C THR A 236 -13.73 26.35 -5.10
N ASN A 237 -12.52 25.87 -4.83
CA ASN A 237 -12.17 24.45 -4.84
C ASN A 237 -12.49 23.77 -3.51
N ARG A 238 -12.86 22.49 -3.57
CA ARG A 238 -12.99 21.63 -2.39
C ARG A 238 -11.62 21.22 -1.85
N GLY A 239 -11.60 20.76 -0.59
CA GLY A 239 -10.40 20.27 0.07
C GLY A 239 -10.04 21.06 1.33
N ARG A 240 -8.85 20.78 1.85
CA ARG A 240 -8.32 21.38 3.08
C ARG A 240 -7.21 22.36 2.75
N PHE A 241 -7.36 23.59 3.23
CA PHE A 241 -6.39 24.65 2.99
C PHE A 241 -5.79 25.10 4.32
N GLU A 242 -4.48 25.31 4.30
CA GLU A 242 -3.70 25.80 5.44
C GLU A 242 -2.89 27.02 5.02
N ALA A 243 -2.87 28.03 5.88
CA ALA A 243 -1.97 29.17 5.79
C ALA A 243 -1.46 29.57 7.17
N ARG A 244 -0.53 30.52 7.19
CA ARG A 244 0.02 31.09 8.43
C ARG A 244 -0.23 32.58 8.45
N VAL A 245 -0.87 33.07 9.52
CA VAL A 245 -1.02 34.49 9.81
C VAL A 245 0.19 34.92 10.64
N GLU A 246 1.03 35.77 10.07
CA GLU A 246 2.26 36.26 10.66
C GLU A 246 2.06 37.71 11.11
N VAL A 247 2.14 37.97 12.42
CA VAL A 247 1.98 39.30 13.02
C VAL A 247 3.31 39.78 13.57
N LEU A 248 3.85 40.86 12.99
CA LEU A 248 5.09 41.49 13.39
C LEU A 248 4.81 42.63 14.39
N PHE A 249 5.36 42.51 15.58
CA PHE A 249 5.30 43.48 16.66
C PHE A 249 6.63 44.23 16.79
N GLU A 250 6.55 45.51 17.18
CA GLU A 250 7.68 46.34 17.61
C GLU A 250 7.35 46.94 18.97
N ASP A 251 8.21 46.75 19.96
CA ASP A 251 8.11 47.45 21.24
C ASP A 251 8.35 48.95 21.03
N THR A 252 7.40 49.76 21.45
CA THR A 252 7.43 51.22 21.26
C THR A 252 8.62 51.88 21.97
N ARG A 253 9.10 51.30 23.08
CA ARG A 253 10.21 51.83 23.90
C ARG A 253 11.55 51.26 23.50
N SER A 254 11.68 49.93 23.51
CA SER A 254 12.97 49.26 23.24
C SER A 254 13.30 49.20 21.75
N LYS A 255 12.32 49.43 20.87
CA LYS A 255 12.41 49.24 19.40
C LYS A 255 12.70 47.81 18.98
N GLU A 256 12.67 46.86 19.91
CA GLU A 256 12.86 45.45 19.58
C GLU A 256 11.65 44.88 18.85
N ARG A 257 11.91 44.06 17.83
CA ARG A 257 10.88 43.42 17.01
C ARG A 257 10.74 41.93 17.32
N PHE A 258 9.53 41.41 17.22
CA PHE A 258 9.25 39.98 17.31
C PHE A 258 8.01 39.61 16.50
N VAL A 259 7.96 38.37 16.01
CA VAL A 259 6.81 37.83 15.27
C VAL A 259 6.07 36.78 16.09
N ILE A 260 4.74 36.81 16.03
CA ILE A 260 3.86 35.71 16.45
C ILE A 260 3.14 35.18 15.21
N VAL A 261 3.14 33.85 15.06
CA VAL A 261 2.56 33.13 13.92
C VAL A 261 1.35 32.33 14.40
N ARG A 262 0.25 32.38 13.64
CA ARG A 262 -0.96 31.60 13.89
C ARG A 262 -1.34 30.79 12.66
N PRO A 263 -1.38 29.45 12.76
CA PRO A 263 -1.95 28.61 11.69
C PRO A 263 -3.42 28.97 11.47
N ALA A 264 -3.84 29.02 10.21
CA ALA A 264 -5.23 29.15 9.81
C ALA A 264 -5.60 27.92 8.96
N LEU A 265 -6.68 27.23 9.36
CA LEU A 265 -7.11 25.97 8.76
C LEU A 265 -8.57 26.07 8.31
N VAL A 266 -8.89 25.46 7.19
CA VAL A 266 -10.26 25.35 6.68
C VAL A 266 -10.43 24.06 5.88
N ALA A 267 -11.60 23.43 6.01
CA ALA A 267 -12.05 22.37 5.10
C ALA A 267 -13.26 22.86 4.30
N ILE A 268 -13.28 22.63 3.00
CA ILE A 268 -14.37 23.08 2.11
C ILE A 268 -15.07 21.87 1.53
N GLY A 269 -16.32 21.69 1.94
CA GLY A 269 -17.12 20.52 1.58
C GLY A 269 -18.48 20.53 2.27
N ASN A 270 -19.33 19.56 1.93
CA ASN A 270 -20.62 19.43 2.57
C ASN A 270 -20.46 18.97 4.02
N ILE A 271 -21.05 19.72 4.96
CA ILE A 271 -20.81 19.53 6.40
C ILE A 271 -21.34 18.17 6.87
N ASP A 272 -22.55 17.79 6.46
CA ASP A 272 -23.20 16.55 6.89
C ASP A 272 -22.49 15.31 6.33
N GLU A 273 -22.08 15.36 5.06
CA GLU A 273 -21.34 14.27 4.42
C GLU A 273 -19.95 14.10 5.03
N HIS A 274 -19.23 15.20 5.31
CA HIS A 274 -17.94 15.14 6.00
C HIS A 274 -18.09 14.46 7.35
N ARG A 275 -19.05 14.91 8.17
CA ARG A 275 -19.31 14.35 9.51
C ARG A 275 -19.65 12.86 9.45
N ALA A 276 -20.42 12.43 8.45
CA ALA A 276 -20.78 11.03 8.25
C ALA A 276 -19.58 10.12 7.89
N LEU A 277 -18.49 10.69 7.36
CA LEU A 277 -17.32 9.96 6.87
C LEU A 277 -16.08 10.07 7.78
N LEU A 278 -16.11 10.94 8.80
CA LEU A 278 -15.04 11.07 9.79
C LEU A 278 -14.65 9.73 10.45
N PRO A 279 -13.44 9.64 11.03
CA PRO A 279 -13.01 8.46 11.78
C PRO A 279 -14.00 8.12 12.90
N ILE A 280 -14.43 6.85 12.97
CA ILE A 280 -15.36 6.40 14.03
C ILE A 280 -14.69 6.42 15.41
N ALA A 281 -13.37 6.19 15.45
CA ALA A 281 -12.53 6.29 16.63
C ALA A 281 -11.09 6.64 16.24
N PRO A 282 -10.31 7.31 17.11
CA PRO A 282 -8.89 7.57 16.87
C PRO A 282 -8.09 6.28 16.60
N TYR A 283 -7.09 6.36 15.72
CA TYR A 283 -6.23 5.23 15.42
C TYR A 283 -5.40 4.83 16.65
N VAL A 284 -5.45 3.55 16.99
CA VAL A 284 -4.60 2.91 18.01
C VAL A 284 -3.79 1.83 17.31
N ALA A 285 -2.47 1.95 17.36
CA ALA A 285 -1.59 0.95 16.79
C ALA A 285 -1.89 -0.42 17.43
N PRO A 286 -2.12 -1.48 16.63
CA PRO A 286 -2.35 -2.80 17.18
C PRO A 286 -1.13 -3.23 18.02
N GLN A 287 -1.38 -3.66 19.25
CA GLN A 287 -0.32 -4.19 20.11
C GLN A 287 0.30 -5.42 19.44
N ARG A 288 1.62 -5.61 19.60
CA ARG A 288 2.27 -6.84 19.12
C ARG A 288 1.56 -8.02 19.80
N PRO A 289 1.02 -8.98 19.03
CA PRO A 289 0.39 -10.15 19.63
C PRO A 289 1.42 -10.84 20.55
N GLU A 290 0.99 -11.18 21.77
CA GLU A 290 1.79 -12.05 22.63
C GLU A 290 2.12 -13.33 21.87
N GLN A 291 3.33 -13.87 22.08
CA GLN A 291 3.76 -15.07 21.38
C GLN A 291 2.73 -16.20 21.57
N ARG A 292 2.21 -16.75 20.47
CA ARG A 292 1.24 -17.85 20.50
C ARG A 292 1.73 -18.94 21.44
N ARG A 293 0.98 -19.20 22.51
CA ARG A 293 1.21 -20.36 23.39
C ARG A 293 1.09 -21.63 22.56
N ARG A 294 1.94 -22.62 22.83
CA ARG A 294 1.90 -23.91 22.12
C ARG A 294 0.49 -24.52 22.21
N VAL A 295 -0.04 -24.90 21.07
CA VAL A 295 -1.27 -25.71 21.00
C VAL A 295 -0.89 -27.13 21.39
N THR A 296 -1.49 -27.66 22.44
CA THR A 296 -1.15 -28.99 23.01
C THR A 296 -2.02 -30.08 22.39
N GLU A 297 -3.33 -29.99 22.59
CA GLU A 297 -4.32 -30.97 22.15
C GLU A 297 -5.41 -30.25 21.34
N VAL A 298 -5.68 -30.73 20.12
CA VAL A 298 -6.76 -30.23 19.25
C VAL A 298 -7.70 -31.37 18.96
N GLU A 299 -8.97 -31.22 19.32
CA GLU A 299 -10.03 -32.10 18.83
C GLU A 299 -10.37 -31.73 17.39
N GLU A 300 -10.41 -32.73 16.52
CA GLU A 300 -10.68 -32.53 15.10
C GLU A 300 -12.12 -32.08 14.83
N GLY A 301 -12.24 -31.14 13.89
CA GLY A 301 -13.52 -30.63 13.43
C GLY A 301 -14.17 -31.52 12.39
N VAL A 302 -15.41 -31.22 12.05
CA VAL A 302 -16.05 -31.81 10.87
C VAL A 302 -15.58 -31.04 9.66
N VAL A 303 -14.91 -31.69 8.73
CA VAL A 303 -14.49 -31.10 7.45
C VAL A 303 -15.67 -30.91 6.49
N PRO A 304 -15.63 -29.90 5.60
CA PRO A 304 -16.70 -29.71 4.63
C PRO A 304 -16.88 -30.91 3.68
N PRO A 305 -18.11 -31.18 3.20
CA PRO A 305 -18.43 -32.36 2.39
C PRO A 305 -17.65 -32.51 1.07
N PHE A 306 -16.97 -31.44 0.62
CA PHE A 306 -16.26 -31.45 -0.64
C PHE A 306 -14.87 -32.08 -0.59
N GLU A 307 -14.34 -32.46 0.57
CA GLU A 307 -13.00 -33.06 0.65
C GLU A 307 -12.91 -34.42 -0.07
N THR A 308 -14.04 -35.14 -0.17
CA THR A 308 -14.15 -36.40 -0.92
C THR A 308 -14.69 -36.23 -2.35
N SER A 309 -14.87 -34.98 -2.80
CA SER A 309 -15.46 -34.70 -4.12
C SER A 309 -14.54 -35.05 -5.28
N ILE A 310 -13.23 -35.11 -5.07
CA ILE A 310 -12.25 -35.46 -6.10
C ILE A 310 -11.63 -36.83 -5.76
N PRO A 311 -11.64 -37.80 -6.70
CA PRO A 311 -11.09 -39.13 -6.48
C PRO A 311 -9.56 -39.11 -6.65
N TRP A 312 -8.85 -38.53 -5.68
CA TRP A 312 -7.39 -38.47 -5.70
C TRP A 312 -6.77 -39.87 -5.62
N ILE A 313 -5.83 -40.18 -6.51
CA ILE A 313 -5.12 -41.48 -6.52
C ILE A 313 -3.97 -41.54 -5.50
N SER A 314 -3.53 -40.38 -4.99
CA SER A 314 -2.45 -40.27 -4.02
C SER A 314 -2.67 -39.09 -3.08
N ARG A 315 -2.09 -39.18 -1.88
CA ARG A 315 -2.13 -38.07 -0.91
C ARG A 315 -1.03 -37.06 -1.22
N LEU A 316 -1.39 -35.78 -1.23
CA LEU A 316 -0.43 -34.69 -1.36
C LEU A 316 0.55 -34.71 -0.17
N PRO A 317 1.89 -34.67 -0.37
CA PRO A 317 2.83 -34.62 0.74
C PRO A 317 2.71 -33.35 1.59
N PHE A 318 3.25 -33.36 2.82
CA PHE A 318 3.09 -32.27 3.79
C PHE A 318 4.11 -31.13 3.67
N TYR A 319 5.30 -31.40 3.12
CA TYR A 319 6.39 -30.42 2.94
C TYR A 319 6.60 -29.51 4.17
N MET A 320 6.86 -30.11 5.34
CA MET A 320 7.04 -29.35 6.57
C MET A 320 8.26 -28.43 6.48
N ILE A 321 8.15 -27.24 7.08
CA ILE A 321 9.29 -26.32 7.23
C ILE A 321 10.39 -27.05 8.01
N PRO A 322 11.64 -27.10 7.51
CA PRO A 322 12.75 -27.68 8.24
C PRO A 322 12.95 -27.00 9.61
N GLU A 323 13.22 -27.78 10.66
CA GLU A 323 13.30 -27.27 12.04
C GLU A 323 14.36 -26.17 12.20
N GLU A 324 15.50 -26.29 11.51
CA GLU A 324 16.56 -25.28 11.50
C GLU A 324 16.09 -23.94 10.94
N LEU A 325 15.37 -23.98 9.81
CA LEU A 325 14.80 -22.78 9.18
C LEU A 325 13.69 -22.19 10.06
N PHE A 326 12.82 -23.03 10.63
CA PHE A 326 11.77 -22.58 11.54
C PHE A 326 12.34 -21.88 12.78
N ALA A 327 13.37 -22.48 13.40
CA ALA A 327 14.05 -21.92 14.56
C ALA A 327 14.76 -20.59 14.24
N PHE A 328 15.32 -20.48 13.02
CA PHE A 328 15.91 -19.24 12.50
C PHE A 328 14.85 -18.14 12.32
N LEU A 329 13.78 -18.41 11.57
CA LEU A 329 12.71 -17.44 11.27
C LEU A 329 11.98 -16.93 12.52
N ARG A 330 11.93 -17.74 13.59
CA ARG A 330 11.31 -17.36 14.87
C ARG A 330 12.12 -16.33 15.66
N LYS A 331 13.43 -16.26 15.47
CA LYS A 331 14.29 -15.35 16.23
C LYS A 331 14.24 -13.95 15.62
N PRO A 332 14.07 -12.89 16.42
CA PRO A 332 14.20 -11.53 15.90
C PRO A 332 15.65 -11.29 15.47
N GLN A 333 15.86 -10.97 14.20
CA GLN A 333 17.18 -10.71 13.62
C GLN A 333 17.22 -9.33 12.97
N ARG A 334 18.38 -8.67 13.02
CA ARG A 334 18.60 -7.38 12.34
C ARG A 334 18.85 -7.56 10.84
N ASN A 335 19.57 -8.61 10.44
CA ASN A 335 19.98 -8.88 9.06
C ASN A 335 19.31 -10.15 8.52
N LEU A 336 18.00 -10.29 8.77
CA LEU A 336 17.22 -11.51 8.49
C LEU A 336 17.41 -12.02 7.04
N VAL A 337 17.37 -11.11 6.06
CA VAL A 337 17.43 -11.46 4.64
C VAL A 337 18.82 -11.95 4.24
N GLU A 338 19.87 -11.23 4.65
CA GLU A 338 21.27 -11.59 4.34
C GLU A 338 21.65 -12.94 4.98
N GLU A 339 21.28 -13.16 6.24
CA GLU A 339 21.56 -14.42 6.93
C GLU A 339 20.76 -15.59 6.36
N ALA A 340 19.50 -15.37 5.93
CA ALA A 340 18.70 -16.40 5.28
C ALA A 340 19.35 -16.86 3.96
N GLY A 341 19.82 -15.89 3.16
CA GLY A 341 20.55 -16.13 1.91
C GLY A 341 21.78 -17.01 2.11
N LYS A 342 22.62 -16.68 3.08
CA LYS A 342 23.87 -17.42 3.33
C LYS A 342 23.65 -18.82 3.89
N ASN A 343 22.65 -19.00 4.74
CA ASN A 343 22.50 -20.23 5.52
C ASN A 343 21.58 -21.27 4.87
N PHE A 344 20.59 -20.86 4.07
CA PHE A 344 19.55 -21.77 3.59
C PHE A 344 19.39 -21.81 2.07
N LEU A 345 19.72 -20.73 1.37
CA LEU A 345 19.60 -20.68 -0.09
C LEU A 345 20.88 -21.20 -0.77
N PRO A 346 20.75 -21.90 -1.90
CA PRO A 346 21.91 -22.29 -2.70
C PRO A 346 22.57 -21.05 -3.32
N GLY A 347 23.88 -21.12 -3.56
CA GLY A 347 24.67 -19.99 -4.09
C GLY A 347 24.33 -19.60 -5.54
N HIS A 348 23.59 -20.43 -6.27
CA HIS A 348 23.10 -20.17 -7.62
C HIS A 348 21.73 -20.81 -7.85
N LEU A 349 20.98 -20.29 -8.82
CA LEU A 349 19.73 -20.86 -9.31
C LEU A 349 19.97 -21.57 -10.65
N GLY A 350 19.96 -22.91 -10.63
CA GLY A 350 20.15 -23.78 -11.80
C GLY A 350 19.32 -25.05 -11.71
N SER A 351 19.38 -25.92 -12.73
CA SER A 351 18.59 -27.16 -12.78
C SER A 351 18.85 -28.11 -11.59
N ASP A 352 20.04 -28.05 -11.00
CA ASP A 352 20.46 -28.85 -9.85
C ASP A 352 19.94 -28.28 -8.51
N THR A 353 19.86 -26.95 -8.40
CA THR A 353 19.47 -26.24 -7.16
C THR A 353 18.01 -25.78 -7.15
N TYR A 354 17.32 -25.83 -8.29
CA TYR A 354 15.99 -25.28 -8.52
C TYR A 354 14.97 -25.64 -7.43
N ALA A 355 14.84 -26.94 -7.14
CA ALA A 355 13.85 -27.42 -6.19
C ALA A 355 14.15 -26.92 -4.78
N GLN A 356 15.42 -26.96 -4.36
CA GLN A 356 15.83 -26.47 -3.05
C GLN A 356 15.59 -24.96 -2.92
N PHE A 357 15.97 -24.19 -3.95
CA PHE A 357 15.82 -22.74 -3.97
C PHE A 357 14.36 -22.32 -3.72
N PHE A 358 13.43 -22.78 -4.55
CA PHE A 358 12.02 -22.40 -4.42
C PHE A 358 11.35 -23.02 -3.19
N GLN A 359 11.76 -24.21 -2.72
CA GLN A 359 11.24 -24.76 -1.48
C GLN A 359 11.56 -23.86 -0.27
N VAL A 360 12.77 -23.32 -0.18
CA VAL A 360 13.15 -22.40 0.91
C VAL A 360 12.31 -21.13 0.88
N LEU A 361 12.12 -20.53 -0.30
CA LEU A 361 11.31 -19.32 -0.44
C LEU A 361 9.84 -19.57 -0.06
N LEU A 362 9.26 -20.68 -0.50
CA LEU A 362 7.90 -21.08 -0.13
C LEU A 362 7.75 -21.27 1.39
N TRP A 363 8.70 -21.93 2.06
CA TRP A 363 8.66 -22.06 3.52
C TRP A 363 8.76 -20.72 4.25
N CYS A 364 9.62 -19.81 3.77
CA CYS A 364 9.73 -18.45 4.32
C CYS A 364 8.41 -17.68 4.12
N GLU A 365 7.74 -17.86 2.99
CA GLU A 365 6.44 -17.25 2.70
C GLU A 365 5.33 -17.84 3.59
N GLU A 366 5.22 -19.16 3.67
CA GLU A 366 4.28 -19.86 4.55
C GLU A 366 4.40 -19.40 6.01
N TYR A 367 5.63 -19.30 6.50
CA TYR A 367 5.90 -18.81 7.85
C TYR A 367 5.39 -17.38 8.03
N LYS A 368 5.69 -16.49 7.07
CA LYS A 368 5.29 -15.09 7.16
C LYS A 368 3.77 -14.92 7.10
N ILE A 369 3.09 -15.61 6.18
CA ILE A 369 1.62 -15.60 6.09
C ILE A 369 1.00 -16.10 7.40
N SER A 370 1.54 -17.19 7.95
CA SER A 370 1.09 -17.72 9.24
C SER A 370 1.23 -16.71 10.37
N ARG A 371 2.34 -15.96 10.39
CA ARG A 371 2.61 -14.88 11.37
C ARG A 371 1.71 -13.66 11.17
N ASP A 372 1.37 -13.32 9.93
CA ASP A 372 0.44 -12.24 9.63
C ASP A 372 -0.98 -12.58 10.05
N LEU A 373 -1.40 -13.84 9.90
CA LEU A 373 -2.71 -14.32 10.36
C LEU A 373 -2.88 -14.22 11.89
N GLU A 374 -1.80 -14.33 12.66
CA GLU A 374 -1.86 -14.22 14.13
C GLU A 374 -2.36 -12.85 14.60
N LYS A 375 -2.23 -11.81 13.76
CA LYS A 375 -2.72 -10.45 14.07
C LYS A 375 -4.24 -10.39 14.18
N PHE A 376 -4.95 -11.39 13.65
CA PHE A 376 -6.41 -11.47 13.68
C PHE A 376 -6.92 -12.37 14.82
N ASP A 377 -6.04 -13.03 15.59
CA ASP A 377 -6.44 -13.85 16.72
C ASP A 377 -7.29 -13.05 17.72
N MET A 378 -8.33 -13.68 18.25
CA MET A 378 -9.30 -13.03 19.13
C MET A 378 -9.22 -13.65 20.53
N THR A 379 -9.33 -12.81 21.56
CA THR A 379 -9.23 -13.27 22.97
C THR A 379 -10.56 -13.25 23.72
N ASP A 380 -11.59 -12.64 23.14
CA ASP A 380 -12.92 -12.49 23.76
C ASP A 380 -14.02 -12.65 22.70
N ALA A 381 -13.96 -13.74 21.93
CA ALA A 381 -14.96 -14.02 20.91
C ALA A 381 -16.18 -14.71 21.51
N ARG A 382 -17.35 -14.47 20.90
CA ARG A 382 -18.59 -15.23 21.14
C ARG A 382 -18.88 -16.12 19.94
N ILE A 383 -19.46 -17.28 20.22
CA ILE A 383 -19.88 -18.23 19.19
C ILE A 383 -21.37 -18.50 19.40
N GLU A 384 -22.17 -18.24 18.38
CA GLU A 384 -23.61 -18.44 18.40
C GLU A 384 -23.97 -19.73 17.65
N TYR A 385 -24.70 -20.64 18.30
CA TYR A 385 -25.17 -21.85 17.63
C TYR A 385 -26.46 -21.59 16.85
N ARG A 386 -26.36 -21.58 15.52
CA ARG A 386 -27.50 -21.56 14.59
C ARG A 386 -27.48 -22.84 13.78
N ARG A 387 -28.26 -23.85 14.22
CA ARG A 387 -28.23 -25.23 13.67
C ARG A 387 -28.23 -25.21 12.12
N PRO A 388 -27.29 -25.89 11.44
CA PRO A 388 -26.28 -26.83 11.97
C PRO A 388 -24.88 -26.21 12.25
N TYR A 389 -24.74 -24.89 12.25
CA TYR A 389 -23.46 -24.19 12.31
C TYR A 389 -23.25 -23.42 13.62
N HIS A 390 -21.98 -23.21 13.96
CA HIS A 390 -21.53 -22.35 15.04
C HIS A 390 -20.96 -21.07 14.43
N PHE A 391 -21.69 -19.97 14.53
CA PHE A 391 -21.31 -18.71 13.93
C PHE A 391 -20.36 -17.93 14.83
N LEU A 392 -19.23 -17.56 14.26
CA LEU A 392 -18.23 -16.70 14.86
C LEU A 392 -18.23 -15.38 14.10
N SER A 393 -18.45 -14.27 14.82
CA SER A 393 -18.24 -12.93 14.27
C SER A 393 -16.75 -12.65 14.15
N VAL A 394 -16.30 -12.30 12.95
CA VAL A 394 -14.90 -12.02 12.62
C VAL A 394 -14.82 -10.59 12.07
N PRO A 395 -14.39 -9.61 12.89
CA PRO A 395 -14.26 -8.23 12.43
C PRO A 395 -13.33 -8.12 11.22
N GLY A 396 -13.79 -7.47 10.15
CA GLY A 396 -13.03 -7.32 8.90
C GLY A 396 -13.15 -8.51 7.93
N LEU A 397 -14.01 -9.50 8.21
CA LEU A 397 -14.20 -10.66 7.32
C LEU A 397 -14.79 -10.29 5.95
N ALA A 398 -15.78 -9.40 5.89
CA ALA A 398 -16.31 -8.89 4.61
C ALA A 398 -15.22 -8.21 3.75
N GLU A 399 -14.15 -7.77 4.41
CA GLU A 399 -12.98 -7.10 3.84
C GLU A 399 -11.85 -8.08 3.47
N LYS A 400 -12.08 -9.38 3.64
CA LYS A 400 -11.07 -10.46 3.52
C LYS A 400 -9.88 -10.25 4.47
N ARG A 401 -10.13 -9.76 5.69
CA ARG A 401 -9.12 -9.52 6.73
C ARG A 401 -9.61 -10.01 8.11
N PRO A 402 -9.29 -11.26 8.51
CA PRO A 402 -8.47 -12.23 7.79
C PRO A 402 -9.18 -12.74 6.53
N SER A 403 -8.41 -13.12 5.52
CA SER A 403 -8.97 -13.81 4.35
C SER A 403 -9.30 -15.24 4.78
N VAL A 404 -10.58 -15.50 5.00
CA VAL A 404 -11.09 -16.82 5.36
C VAL A 404 -11.88 -17.37 4.18
N LEU A 405 -11.59 -18.61 3.82
CA LEU A 405 -12.29 -19.36 2.78
C LEU A 405 -13.00 -20.56 3.40
N ILE A 406 -13.99 -21.08 2.69
CA ILE A 406 -14.64 -22.34 3.07
C ILE A 406 -13.59 -23.45 3.02
N GLY A 407 -13.53 -24.25 4.10
CA GLY A 407 -12.52 -25.28 4.33
C GLY A 407 -11.34 -24.81 5.16
N ASP A 408 -11.24 -23.52 5.48
CA ASP A 408 -10.22 -23.05 6.41
C ASP A 408 -10.52 -23.52 7.83
N GLU A 409 -9.45 -23.75 8.59
CA GLU A 409 -9.50 -24.26 9.95
C GLU A 409 -9.37 -23.09 10.94
N ILE A 410 -10.35 -22.96 11.83
CA ILE A 410 -10.32 -22.02 12.95
C ILE A 410 -10.35 -22.83 14.23
N ILE A 411 -9.34 -22.65 15.09
CA ILE A 411 -9.30 -23.34 16.37
C ILE A 411 -9.78 -22.42 17.49
N VAL A 412 -10.55 -22.99 18.41
CA VAL A 412 -11.13 -22.25 19.54
C VAL A 412 -10.82 -22.93 20.86
N GLN A 413 -10.73 -22.14 21.93
CA GLN A 413 -10.55 -22.61 23.30
C GLN A 413 -11.35 -21.72 24.26
N PRO A 414 -12.09 -22.27 25.25
CA PRO A 414 -12.80 -21.47 26.24
C PRO A 414 -11.90 -20.48 27.00
N ALA A 415 -12.38 -19.25 27.17
CA ALA A 415 -11.67 -18.17 27.84
C ALA A 415 -11.66 -18.40 29.36
N GLY A 416 -10.54 -18.91 29.86
CA GLY A 416 -10.38 -19.33 31.26
C GLY A 416 -9.78 -20.73 31.42
N ALA A 417 -9.63 -21.49 30.33
CA ALA A 417 -8.91 -22.76 30.34
C ALA A 417 -7.47 -22.59 30.86
N THR A 418 -7.03 -23.51 31.73
CA THR A 418 -5.65 -23.54 32.28
C THR A 418 -4.61 -23.75 31.17
N GLN A 419 -3.35 -23.41 31.45
CA GLN A 419 -2.25 -23.68 30.51
C GLN A 419 -2.24 -25.17 30.14
N GLY A 420 -2.46 -25.47 28.85
CA GLY A 420 -2.57 -26.84 28.33
C GLY A 420 -3.99 -27.31 28.02
N GLY A 421 -5.01 -26.46 28.20
CA GLY A 421 -6.39 -26.80 27.88
C GLY A 421 -6.61 -27.26 26.43
N LYS A 422 -7.66 -28.07 26.23
CA LYS A 422 -8.06 -28.63 24.95
C LYS A 422 -8.52 -27.53 23.98
N TRP A 423 -8.07 -27.62 22.73
CA TRP A 423 -8.53 -26.79 21.62
C TRP A 423 -9.53 -27.58 20.78
N PHE A 424 -10.45 -26.88 20.12
CA PHE A 424 -11.43 -27.48 19.23
C PHE A 424 -11.26 -26.91 17.84
N SER A 425 -11.13 -27.78 16.85
CA SER A 425 -11.02 -27.39 15.45
C SER A 425 -12.42 -27.23 14.86
N GLY A 426 -12.68 -26.06 14.29
CA GLY A 426 -13.89 -25.74 13.55
C GLY A 426 -13.53 -25.45 12.11
N PHE A 427 -14.09 -26.20 11.17
CA PHE A 427 -13.91 -25.90 9.76
C PHE A 427 -15.01 -24.97 9.25
N VAL A 428 -14.61 -23.99 8.45
CA VAL A 428 -15.52 -23.02 7.83
C VAL A 428 -16.37 -23.72 6.77
N HIS A 429 -17.69 -23.72 6.98
CA HIS A 429 -18.67 -24.29 6.05
C HIS A 429 -19.40 -23.23 5.24
N ILE A 430 -19.63 -22.07 5.85
CA ILE A 430 -20.35 -20.94 5.26
C ILE A 430 -19.74 -19.62 5.75
N ILE A 431 -19.80 -18.60 4.91
CA ILE A 431 -19.34 -17.25 5.20
C ILE A 431 -20.53 -16.31 4.93
N GLU A 432 -20.94 -15.55 5.94
CA GLU A 432 -22.09 -14.65 5.91
C GLU A 432 -21.65 -13.24 6.35
N ARG A 433 -21.41 -12.33 5.39
CA ARG A 433 -20.96 -10.95 5.67
C ARG A 433 -19.72 -10.93 6.59
N ASP A 434 -19.93 -10.66 7.88
CA ASP A 434 -18.90 -10.53 8.93
C ASP A 434 -18.83 -11.74 9.86
N GLU A 435 -19.53 -12.84 9.53
CA GLU A 435 -19.57 -14.06 10.33
C GLU A 435 -19.13 -15.29 9.52
N VAL A 436 -18.51 -16.24 10.20
CA VAL A 436 -18.19 -17.58 9.66
C VAL A 436 -18.97 -18.65 10.39
N GLY A 437 -19.66 -19.50 9.65
CA GLY A 437 -20.33 -20.68 10.19
C GLY A 437 -19.36 -21.86 10.24
N LEU A 438 -19.01 -22.28 11.46
CA LEU A 438 -18.08 -23.36 11.75
C LEU A 438 -18.81 -24.66 12.08
N ARG A 439 -18.18 -25.79 11.76
CA ARG A 439 -18.58 -27.10 12.31
C ARG A 439 -17.42 -27.72 13.08
N PHE A 440 -17.70 -28.02 14.34
CA PHE A 440 -16.78 -28.69 15.26
C PHE A 440 -17.11 -30.18 15.36
N GLY A 441 -16.17 -30.95 15.91
CA GLY A 441 -16.36 -32.37 16.25
C GLY A 441 -17.39 -32.59 17.36
N GLY A 442 -17.71 -33.86 17.62
CA GLY A 442 -18.78 -34.26 18.55
C GLY A 442 -18.56 -33.85 20.01
N GLY A 443 -17.32 -33.59 20.44
CA GLY A 443 -16.98 -33.15 21.79
C GLY A 443 -17.04 -31.63 21.99
N PHE A 444 -17.34 -30.84 20.95
CA PHE A 444 -17.61 -29.42 21.11
C PHE A 444 -19.07 -29.19 21.48
N HIS A 445 -19.30 -28.94 22.76
CA HIS A 445 -20.60 -28.60 23.30
C HIS A 445 -20.61 -27.11 23.67
N GLY A 446 -20.72 -26.23 22.67
CA GLY A 446 -20.87 -24.78 22.86
C GLY A 446 -22.23 -24.44 23.48
N LEU A 447 -22.44 -24.82 24.74
CA LEU A 447 -23.77 -24.87 25.37
C LEU A 447 -24.22 -23.54 25.96
N ASN A 448 -23.30 -22.60 26.25
CA ASN A 448 -23.63 -21.36 26.95
C ASN A 448 -23.41 -20.11 26.08
N PRO A 449 -24.45 -19.30 25.78
CA PRO A 449 -24.33 -18.06 24.99
C PRO A 449 -23.40 -16.99 25.60
N ASN A 450 -23.12 -17.08 26.90
CA ASN A 450 -22.24 -16.16 27.62
C ASN A 450 -20.77 -16.62 27.65
N GLU A 451 -20.48 -17.82 27.16
CA GLU A 451 -19.12 -18.34 27.11
C GLU A 451 -18.28 -17.56 26.11
N ARG A 452 -17.03 -17.26 26.51
CA ARG A 452 -16.08 -16.52 25.71
C ARG A 452 -15.00 -17.46 25.21
N PHE A 453 -14.45 -17.21 24.03
CA PHE A 453 -13.47 -18.07 23.40
C PHE A 453 -12.22 -17.29 22.97
N TYR A 454 -11.05 -17.90 23.19
CA TYR A 454 -9.84 -17.63 22.43
C TYR A 454 -9.97 -18.26 21.04
N VAL A 455 -9.78 -17.48 20.00
CA VAL A 455 -9.88 -17.91 18.60
C VAL A 455 -8.53 -17.71 17.95
N ARG A 456 -8.06 -18.73 17.22
CA ARG A 456 -6.88 -18.62 16.37
C ARG A 456 -7.15 -19.08 14.96
N PHE A 457 -6.67 -18.28 14.02
CA PHE A 457 -6.73 -18.58 12.59
C PHE A 457 -5.53 -19.44 12.20
N LYS A 458 -5.78 -20.55 11.50
CA LYS A 458 -4.72 -21.38 10.92
C LYS A 458 -4.59 -21.15 9.43
N TYR A 459 -3.35 -21.09 8.97
CA TYR A 459 -3.05 -21.00 7.54
C TYR A 459 -3.40 -22.30 6.83
N ASN A 460 -4.19 -22.21 5.76
CA ASN A 460 -4.52 -23.35 4.91
C ASN A 460 -3.36 -23.63 3.94
N ARG A 461 -2.55 -24.64 4.27
CA ARG A 461 -1.33 -24.99 3.53
C ARG A 461 -1.59 -25.73 2.21
N ILE A 462 -2.84 -25.95 1.78
CA ILE A 462 -3.12 -26.70 0.54
C ILE A 462 -2.48 -26.01 -0.67
N VAL A 463 -2.51 -24.68 -0.73
CA VAL A 463 -1.93 -23.89 -1.83
C VAL A 463 -0.42 -24.11 -1.91
N SER A 464 0.31 -23.77 -0.84
CA SER A 464 1.77 -23.91 -0.81
C SER A 464 2.23 -25.36 -0.93
N ARG A 465 1.48 -26.34 -0.42
CA ARG A 465 1.79 -27.77 -0.62
C ARG A 465 1.69 -28.18 -2.07
N ARG A 466 0.76 -27.63 -2.85
CA ARG A 466 0.68 -27.89 -4.30
C ARG A 466 1.85 -27.27 -5.05
N GLU A 467 2.26 -26.07 -4.67
CA GLU A 467 3.45 -25.40 -5.22
C GLU A 467 4.73 -26.17 -4.89
N HIS A 468 4.93 -26.55 -3.62
CA HIS A 468 6.03 -27.43 -3.20
C HIS A 468 6.04 -28.75 -3.98
N HIS A 469 4.86 -29.34 -4.19
CA HIS A 469 4.73 -30.57 -4.96
C HIS A 469 5.11 -30.38 -6.42
N ALA A 470 4.64 -29.30 -7.06
CA ALA A 470 4.97 -28.98 -8.45
C ALA A 470 6.47 -28.83 -8.67
N ILE A 471 7.18 -28.26 -7.69
CA ILE A 471 8.61 -28.00 -7.76
C ILE A 471 9.45 -29.23 -7.38
N LYS A 472 8.99 -30.08 -6.44
CA LYS A 472 9.79 -31.19 -5.89
C LYS A 472 9.51 -32.55 -6.53
N ALA A 473 8.29 -32.80 -7.01
CA ALA A 473 7.85 -34.13 -7.42
C ALA A 473 8.55 -34.64 -8.69
N THR A 474 9.00 -33.73 -9.56
CA THR A 474 9.67 -34.06 -10.82
C THR A 474 10.99 -33.29 -10.90
N PRO A 475 12.09 -33.93 -11.35
CA PRO A 475 13.34 -33.21 -11.62
C PRO A 475 13.14 -32.07 -12.62
N PRO A 476 13.87 -30.94 -12.48
CA PRO A 476 13.80 -29.85 -13.43
C PRO A 476 14.15 -30.30 -14.84
N VAL A 477 13.27 -29.97 -15.79
CA VAL A 477 13.48 -30.21 -17.22
C VAL A 477 14.24 -29.01 -17.80
N PRO A 478 15.49 -29.17 -18.30
CA PRO A 478 16.33 -28.06 -18.74
C PRO A 478 15.68 -27.19 -19.82
N ARG A 479 15.11 -27.80 -20.88
CA ARG A 479 14.41 -27.07 -21.95
C ARG A 479 13.23 -26.20 -21.47
N LEU A 480 12.73 -26.45 -20.26
CA LEU A 480 11.58 -25.74 -19.69
C LEU A 480 12.04 -24.71 -18.65
N HIS A 481 12.81 -25.14 -17.66
CA HIS A 481 13.16 -24.28 -16.51
C HIS A 481 14.30 -23.32 -16.83
N PHE A 482 15.27 -23.77 -17.64
CA PHE A 482 16.47 -23.04 -18.04
C PHE A 482 16.75 -23.20 -19.54
N PRO A 483 15.82 -22.76 -20.40
CA PRO A 483 15.96 -22.86 -21.84
C PRO A 483 17.17 -22.07 -22.35
N LEU A 484 17.82 -22.64 -23.35
CA LEU A 484 19.02 -22.12 -24.00
C LEU A 484 18.73 -22.12 -25.51
N LEU A 485 19.46 -21.33 -26.29
CA LEU A 485 19.26 -21.24 -27.74
C LEU A 485 19.40 -22.60 -28.45
N ASN A 486 20.25 -23.49 -27.95
CA ASN A 486 20.40 -24.85 -28.51
C ASN A 486 19.17 -25.76 -28.28
N HIS A 487 18.26 -25.38 -27.36
CA HIS A 487 16.99 -26.07 -27.16
C HIS A 487 15.92 -25.63 -28.17
N VAL A 488 16.11 -24.48 -28.84
CA VAL A 488 15.17 -23.97 -29.84
C VAL A 488 15.24 -24.84 -31.09
N LYS A 489 14.08 -25.36 -31.50
CA LYS A 489 13.96 -26.27 -32.65
C LYS A 489 13.43 -25.51 -33.87
N PRO A 490 13.83 -25.88 -35.10
CA PRO A 490 13.31 -25.25 -36.31
C PRO A 490 11.79 -25.47 -36.43
N PRO A 491 11.01 -24.47 -36.89
CA PRO A 491 9.55 -24.57 -37.00
C PRO A 491 9.11 -25.73 -37.89
N THR A 492 8.00 -26.37 -37.53
CA THR A 492 7.37 -27.41 -38.37
C THR A 492 6.75 -26.77 -39.61
N ALA A 493 6.93 -27.38 -40.78
CA ALA A 493 6.29 -26.92 -42.01
C ALA A 493 4.76 -27.08 -41.93
N LEU A 494 4.01 -26.07 -42.37
CA LEU A 494 2.55 -26.17 -42.51
C LEU A 494 2.17 -26.65 -43.91
N GLN A 495 1.16 -27.51 -43.98
CA GLN A 495 0.44 -27.78 -45.22
C GLN A 495 -0.59 -26.65 -45.44
N GLY A 496 -0.14 -25.54 -46.02
CA GLY A 496 -0.98 -24.39 -46.37
C GLY A 496 -0.89 -23.20 -45.41
N ALA A 497 -1.57 -22.10 -45.78
CA ALA A 497 -1.66 -20.89 -44.97
C ALA A 497 -2.67 -21.05 -43.83
N ILE A 498 -2.41 -20.39 -42.69
CA ILE A 498 -3.37 -20.36 -41.58
C ILE A 498 -4.50 -19.41 -41.96
N THR A 499 -5.72 -19.93 -41.99
CA THR A 499 -6.96 -19.13 -42.07
C THR A 499 -7.50 -18.94 -40.66
N THR A 500 -7.50 -17.71 -40.15
CA THR A 500 -7.98 -17.41 -38.79
C THR A 500 -9.50 -17.54 -38.67
N TYR A 501 -9.99 -17.88 -37.47
CA TYR A 501 -11.43 -17.81 -37.16
C TYR A 501 -11.85 -16.38 -36.85
N ASN A 502 -10.97 -15.60 -36.22
CA ASN A 502 -11.18 -14.17 -35.99
C ASN A 502 -10.58 -13.32 -37.14
N PRO A 503 -11.41 -12.60 -37.92
CA PRO A 503 -10.93 -11.70 -38.99
C PRO A 503 -9.99 -10.59 -38.48
N ASP A 504 -10.17 -10.13 -37.24
CA ASP A 504 -9.33 -9.07 -36.68
C ASP A 504 -7.87 -9.53 -36.52
N ILE A 505 -7.67 -10.82 -36.24
CA ILE A 505 -6.32 -11.41 -36.14
C ILE A 505 -5.67 -11.49 -37.52
N GLU A 506 -6.45 -11.71 -38.59
CA GLU A 506 -5.91 -11.83 -39.96
C GLU A 506 -5.19 -10.53 -40.38
N THR A 507 -5.73 -9.39 -39.95
CA THR A 507 -5.19 -8.05 -40.22
C THR A 507 -4.19 -7.56 -39.17
N ASN A 508 -3.92 -8.35 -38.13
CA ASN A 508 -2.97 -8.02 -37.06
C ASN A 508 -1.70 -8.89 -37.17
N PRO A 509 -0.59 -8.37 -37.73
CA PRO A 509 0.60 -9.17 -38.01
C PRO A 509 1.21 -9.85 -36.78
N ALA A 510 1.24 -9.17 -35.63
CA ALA A 510 1.82 -9.71 -34.40
C ALA A 510 0.97 -10.87 -33.85
N GLN A 511 -0.35 -10.70 -33.78
CA GLN A 511 -1.26 -11.77 -33.34
C GLN A 511 -1.22 -12.96 -34.31
N LYS A 512 -1.24 -12.70 -35.63
CA LYS A 512 -1.14 -13.75 -36.65
C LYS A 512 0.20 -14.50 -36.58
N ARG A 513 1.31 -13.78 -36.34
CA ARG A 513 2.63 -14.38 -36.12
C ARG A 513 2.62 -15.28 -34.88
N ALA A 514 2.13 -14.80 -33.74
CA ALA A 514 2.01 -15.59 -32.52
C ALA A 514 1.21 -16.89 -32.75
N VAL A 515 0.03 -16.79 -33.37
CA VAL A 515 -0.80 -17.97 -33.72
C VAL A 515 -0.02 -18.92 -34.64
N SER A 516 0.63 -18.39 -35.68
CA SER A 516 1.40 -19.21 -36.62
C SER A 516 2.58 -19.91 -35.97
N SER A 517 3.33 -19.23 -35.11
CA SER A 517 4.46 -19.79 -34.39
C SER A 517 4.02 -20.89 -33.43
N ILE A 518 2.93 -20.67 -32.69
CA ILE A 518 2.37 -21.68 -31.77
C ILE A 518 1.94 -22.94 -32.54
N VAL A 519 1.24 -22.79 -33.67
CA VAL A 519 0.77 -23.93 -34.47
C VAL A 519 1.94 -24.70 -35.11
N ARG A 520 3.03 -24.02 -35.45
CA ARG A 520 4.24 -24.62 -36.03
C ARG A 520 5.21 -25.16 -34.99
N LEU A 521 4.94 -24.96 -33.70
CA LEU A 521 5.88 -25.26 -32.63
C LEU A 521 6.20 -26.76 -32.58
N PRO A 522 7.46 -27.17 -32.81
CA PRO A 522 7.82 -28.59 -32.80
C PRO A 522 7.53 -29.23 -31.43
N PRO A 523 7.14 -30.51 -31.35
CA PRO A 523 6.92 -31.18 -30.08
C PRO A 523 8.15 -31.14 -29.16
N GLY A 524 7.91 -30.79 -27.90
CA GLY A 524 8.97 -30.68 -26.89
C GLY A 524 9.90 -29.48 -27.09
N SER A 525 9.39 -28.38 -27.65
CA SER A 525 10.11 -27.11 -27.73
C SER A 525 10.26 -26.44 -26.36
N PRO A 526 11.15 -25.45 -26.18
CA PRO A 526 11.10 -24.58 -25.00
C PRO A 526 9.74 -23.87 -24.90
N PRO A 527 9.38 -23.32 -23.73
CA PRO A 527 8.18 -22.52 -23.58
C PRO A 527 8.09 -21.44 -24.66
N PHE A 528 6.89 -21.18 -25.16
CA PHE A 528 6.63 -20.09 -26.09
C PHE A 528 5.91 -18.96 -25.35
N VAL A 529 6.42 -17.73 -25.44
CA VAL A 529 5.88 -16.57 -24.73
C VAL A 529 5.08 -15.67 -25.68
N VAL A 530 3.83 -15.42 -25.32
CA VAL A 530 3.03 -14.33 -25.89
C VAL A 530 3.08 -13.18 -24.91
N PHE A 531 4.00 -12.25 -25.14
CA PHE A 531 4.07 -11.01 -24.38
C PHE A 531 3.05 -10.04 -24.96
N GLY A 532 2.14 -9.54 -24.12
CA GLY A 532 1.21 -8.51 -24.57
C GLY A 532 0.90 -7.52 -23.46
N PRO A 533 1.20 -6.24 -23.65
CA PRO A 533 0.73 -5.17 -22.77
C PRO A 533 -0.82 -5.13 -22.64
N PRO A 534 -1.40 -4.30 -21.76
CA PRO A 534 -2.84 -4.23 -21.57
C PRO A 534 -3.55 -3.90 -22.88
N GLY A 535 -4.72 -4.49 -23.11
CA GLY A 535 -5.54 -4.19 -24.30
C GLY A 535 -5.05 -4.73 -25.64
N THR A 536 -3.96 -5.51 -25.67
CA THR A 536 -3.36 -6.02 -26.93
C THR A 536 -3.96 -7.32 -27.46
N GLY A 537 -4.96 -7.88 -26.77
CA GLY A 537 -5.66 -9.08 -27.21
C GLY A 537 -4.92 -10.40 -26.96
N LYS A 538 -4.06 -10.47 -25.94
CA LYS A 538 -3.41 -11.71 -25.47
C LYS A 538 -4.33 -12.93 -25.43
N THR A 539 -5.41 -12.84 -24.64
CA THR A 539 -6.38 -13.94 -24.48
C THR A 539 -7.08 -14.29 -25.80
N VAL A 540 -7.37 -13.30 -26.65
CA VAL A 540 -7.95 -13.54 -28.00
C VAL A 540 -6.98 -14.36 -28.86
N THR A 541 -5.69 -14.03 -28.79
CA THR A 541 -4.61 -14.66 -29.55
C THR A 541 -4.40 -16.12 -29.14
N ILE A 542 -4.35 -16.42 -27.83
CA ILE A 542 -4.20 -17.81 -27.38
C ILE A 542 -5.44 -18.66 -27.68
N ILE A 543 -6.64 -18.08 -27.64
CA ILE A 543 -7.89 -18.79 -27.99
C ILE A 543 -7.89 -19.15 -29.47
N GLU A 544 -7.47 -18.22 -30.33
CA GLU A 544 -7.29 -18.50 -31.76
C GLU A 544 -6.26 -19.61 -31.97
N ALA A 545 -5.11 -19.56 -31.30
CA ALA A 545 -4.09 -20.60 -31.38
C ALA A 545 -4.63 -21.97 -30.95
N ILE A 546 -5.39 -22.05 -29.85
CA ILE A 546 -6.06 -23.28 -29.40
C ILE A 546 -7.01 -23.79 -30.49
N ARG A 547 -7.85 -22.93 -31.08
CA ARG A 547 -8.78 -23.33 -32.15
C ARG A 547 -8.05 -23.88 -33.38
N GLN A 548 -6.94 -23.25 -33.78
CA GLN A 548 -6.13 -23.72 -34.90
C GLN A 548 -5.49 -25.08 -34.61
N LEU A 549 -4.91 -25.27 -33.42
CA LEU A 549 -4.34 -26.54 -32.99
C LEU A 549 -5.39 -27.66 -32.97
N LEU A 550 -6.62 -27.37 -32.54
CA LEU A 550 -7.71 -28.35 -32.45
C LEU A 550 -8.19 -28.86 -33.82
N ARG A 551 -7.78 -28.26 -34.95
CA ARG A 551 -7.99 -28.84 -36.29
C ARG A 551 -7.31 -30.20 -36.44
N ASN A 552 -6.19 -30.42 -35.74
CA ASN A 552 -5.62 -31.75 -35.62
C ASN A 552 -6.41 -32.56 -34.58
N PRO A 553 -7.02 -33.70 -34.94
CA PRO A 553 -7.84 -34.49 -34.01
C PRO A 553 -7.06 -35.04 -32.82
N ASN A 554 -5.73 -35.20 -32.96
CA ASN A 554 -4.86 -35.72 -31.92
C ASN A 554 -4.41 -34.64 -30.90
N THR A 555 -4.74 -33.38 -31.13
CA THR A 555 -4.42 -32.31 -30.19
C THR A 555 -5.36 -32.34 -28.98
N VAL A 556 -4.75 -32.47 -27.80
CA VAL A 556 -5.37 -32.36 -26.48
C VAL A 556 -4.70 -31.23 -25.70
N VAL A 557 -5.50 -30.35 -25.09
CA VAL A 557 -5.06 -29.09 -24.48
C VAL A 557 -5.45 -28.99 -23.01
N LEU A 558 -4.51 -28.58 -22.17
CA LEU A 558 -4.78 -28.05 -20.83
C LEU A 558 -4.58 -26.54 -20.85
N ALA A 559 -5.62 -25.76 -20.54
CA ALA A 559 -5.49 -24.31 -20.36
C ALA A 559 -5.66 -23.94 -18.88
N SER A 560 -4.83 -23.04 -18.39
CA SER A 560 -4.81 -22.59 -17.02
C SER A 560 -4.68 -21.07 -16.93
N ALA A 561 -5.18 -20.49 -15.85
CA ALA A 561 -4.93 -19.11 -15.48
C ALA A 561 -4.92 -18.97 -13.93
N PRO A 562 -4.27 -17.94 -13.36
CA PRO A 562 -4.21 -17.78 -11.90
C PRO A 562 -5.58 -17.56 -11.25
N SER A 563 -6.51 -16.92 -11.97
CA SER A 563 -7.85 -16.60 -11.46
C SER A 563 -8.97 -17.35 -12.18
N ASN A 564 -10.08 -17.60 -11.45
CA ASN A 564 -11.29 -18.17 -12.06
C ASN A 564 -11.84 -17.27 -13.17
N ALA A 565 -11.80 -15.94 -13.00
CA ALA A 565 -12.31 -15.01 -14.01
C ALA A 565 -11.54 -15.15 -15.34
N ALA A 566 -10.21 -15.23 -15.31
CA ALA A 566 -9.41 -15.44 -16.51
C ALA A 566 -9.68 -16.82 -17.16
N ALA A 567 -9.74 -17.88 -16.35
CA ALA A 567 -10.08 -19.23 -16.85
C ALA A 567 -11.48 -19.29 -17.48
N ASP A 568 -12.44 -18.55 -16.91
CA ASP A 568 -13.80 -18.46 -17.39
C ASP A 568 -13.92 -17.72 -18.73
N ILE A 569 -13.06 -16.73 -18.99
CA ILE A 569 -12.97 -16.06 -20.30
C ILE A 569 -12.52 -17.05 -21.38
N ILE A 570 -11.50 -17.86 -21.09
CA ILE A 570 -11.01 -18.90 -22.02
C ILE A 570 -12.14 -19.88 -22.34
N ALA A 571 -12.82 -20.40 -21.31
CA ALA A 571 -13.93 -21.32 -21.48
C ALA A 571 -15.10 -20.71 -22.26
N SER A 572 -15.48 -19.48 -21.91
CA SER A 572 -16.63 -18.79 -22.51
C SER A 572 -16.45 -18.52 -23.99
N ARG A 573 -15.21 -18.35 -24.46
CA ARG A 573 -14.93 -18.13 -25.89
C ARG A 573 -14.68 -19.43 -26.65
N LEU A 574 -14.20 -20.48 -25.99
CA LEU A 574 -14.06 -21.79 -26.64
C LEU A 574 -15.40 -22.54 -26.76
N LYS A 575 -16.36 -22.29 -25.87
CA LYS A 575 -17.69 -22.93 -25.90
C LYS A 575 -18.45 -22.74 -27.21
N ASP A 576 -18.17 -21.68 -27.95
CA ASP A 576 -18.88 -21.38 -29.20
C ASP A 576 -18.51 -22.36 -30.34
N HIS A 577 -17.44 -23.14 -30.17
CA HIS A 577 -16.91 -24.07 -31.18
C HIS A 577 -16.71 -25.49 -30.66
N LEU A 578 -16.83 -25.71 -29.34
CA LEU A 578 -16.64 -27.00 -28.70
C LEU A 578 -17.90 -27.35 -27.92
N ASN A 579 -18.35 -28.60 -28.03
CA ASN A 579 -19.49 -29.08 -27.26
C ASN A 579 -19.07 -29.57 -25.85
N PRO A 580 -20.03 -29.82 -24.93
CA PRO A 580 -19.75 -30.28 -23.58
C PRO A 580 -19.03 -31.63 -23.44
N GLU A 581 -18.90 -32.42 -24.50
CA GLU A 581 -18.11 -33.67 -24.50
C GLU A 581 -16.64 -33.41 -24.91
N GLN A 582 -16.33 -32.25 -25.48
CA GLN A 582 -15.00 -31.86 -25.92
C GLN A 582 -14.31 -30.87 -24.98
N LEU A 583 -15.08 -30.04 -24.26
CA LEU A 583 -14.58 -28.99 -23.39
C LEU A 583 -15.04 -29.21 -21.94
N PHE A 584 -14.10 -29.17 -21.00
CA PHE A 584 -14.38 -29.24 -19.57
C PHE A 584 -13.77 -28.06 -18.80
N ARG A 585 -14.61 -27.31 -18.08
CA ARG A 585 -14.21 -26.23 -17.17
C ARG A 585 -14.30 -26.72 -15.72
N PHE A 586 -13.16 -26.90 -15.08
CA PHE A 586 -13.07 -27.39 -13.71
C PHE A 586 -13.03 -26.26 -12.67
N TYR A 587 -14.05 -26.17 -11.82
CA TYR A 587 -14.01 -25.32 -10.64
C TYR A 587 -13.57 -26.10 -9.41
N ALA A 588 -12.77 -25.48 -8.54
CA ALA A 588 -12.40 -26.09 -7.27
C ALA A 588 -13.67 -26.39 -6.44
N PRO A 589 -13.70 -27.49 -5.67
CA PRO A 589 -14.87 -27.85 -4.88
C PRO A 589 -15.27 -26.81 -3.81
N SER A 590 -14.30 -26.00 -3.36
CA SER A 590 -14.50 -24.87 -2.45
C SER A 590 -15.06 -23.62 -3.12
N TYR A 591 -15.10 -23.57 -4.47
CA TYR A 591 -15.63 -22.43 -5.20
C TYR A 591 -17.15 -22.30 -5.01
N ARG A 592 -17.60 -21.08 -4.73
CA ARG A 592 -19.02 -20.71 -4.54
C ARG A 592 -19.46 -19.53 -5.40
N GLY A 593 -18.62 -19.09 -6.34
CA GLY A 593 -19.02 -18.07 -7.29
C GLY A 593 -20.07 -18.56 -8.26
N ILE A 594 -20.74 -17.61 -8.91
CA ILE A 594 -21.75 -17.90 -9.93
C ILE A 594 -21.03 -18.27 -11.21
N THR A 595 -21.35 -19.44 -11.77
CA THR A 595 -20.86 -19.85 -13.08
C THR A 595 -21.39 -18.88 -14.14
N PRO A 596 -20.53 -18.34 -15.04
CA PRO A 596 -20.95 -17.44 -16.08
C PRO A 596 -22.06 -18.02 -16.97
N PRO A 597 -22.90 -17.16 -17.59
CA PRO A 597 -24.00 -17.60 -18.45
C PRO A 597 -23.55 -18.58 -19.55
N GLY A 598 -24.23 -19.73 -19.62
CA GLY A 598 -23.96 -20.79 -20.60
C GLY A 598 -22.73 -21.66 -20.35
N LEU A 599 -21.97 -21.44 -19.27
CA LEU A 599 -20.85 -22.33 -18.91
C LEU A 599 -21.27 -23.54 -18.07
N ALA A 600 -22.46 -23.52 -17.44
CA ALA A 600 -22.93 -24.63 -16.61
C ALA A 600 -22.84 -26.03 -17.27
N PRO A 601 -23.18 -26.21 -18.57
CA PRO A 601 -23.06 -27.51 -19.25
C PRO A 601 -21.62 -28.03 -19.37
N TYR A 602 -20.63 -27.15 -19.30
CA TYR A 602 -19.20 -27.48 -19.42
C TYR A 602 -18.54 -27.75 -18.06
N THR A 603 -19.34 -27.83 -17.00
CA THR A 603 -18.89 -28.08 -15.63
C THR A 603 -19.52 -29.36 -15.09
N PHE A 604 -18.92 -29.94 -14.06
CA PHE A 604 -19.49 -31.11 -13.40
C PHE A 604 -19.67 -30.87 -11.90
N LYS A 605 -20.82 -31.29 -11.38
CA LYS A 605 -21.13 -31.26 -9.96
C LYS A 605 -21.59 -32.64 -9.49
N LYS A 606 -21.07 -33.08 -8.35
CA LYS A 606 -21.50 -34.26 -7.61
C LYS A 606 -22.01 -33.79 -6.25
N ASN A 607 -23.24 -34.15 -5.88
CA ASN A 607 -23.88 -33.69 -4.64
C ASN A 607 -23.86 -32.16 -4.45
N ASN A 608 -24.21 -31.40 -5.50
CA ASN A 608 -24.18 -29.93 -5.54
C ASN A 608 -22.81 -29.27 -5.34
N VAL A 609 -21.72 -30.04 -5.36
CA VAL A 609 -20.33 -29.57 -5.24
C VAL A 609 -19.61 -29.79 -6.56
N PHE A 610 -18.81 -28.82 -7.01
CA PHE A 610 -17.97 -29.00 -8.21
C PHE A 610 -16.99 -30.17 -8.04
N SER A 611 -16.88 -30.99 -9.08
CA SER A 611 -16.12 -32.24 -9.08
C SER A 611 -15.58 -32.53 -10.48
N VAL A 612 -15.01 -33.71 -10.69
CA VAL A 612 -14.54 -34.21 -11.99
C VAL A 612 -15.38 -35.40 -12.45
N HIS A 613 -15.41 -35.65 -13.75
CA HIS A 613 -15.93 -36.89 -14.30
C HIS A 613 -15.02 -38.09 -13.97
N GLU A 614 -15.50 -39.29 -14.27
CA GLU A 614 -14.69 -40.51 -14.22
C GLU A 614 -13.47 -40.41 -15.16
N LEU A 615 -12.39 -41.13 -14.83
CA LEU A 615 -11.09 -41.00 -15.50
C LEU A 615 -11.16 -41.22 -17.01
N ASP A 616 -11.96 -42.19 -17.47
CA ASP A 616 -12.16 -42.45 -18.91
C ASP A 616 -12.79 -41.25 -19.63
N LYS A 617 -13.85 -40.65 -19.06
CA LYS A 617 -14.43 -39.42 -19.63
C LYS A 617 -13.46 -38.25 -19.55
N MET A 618 -12.72 -38.11 -18.44
CA MET A 618 -11.69 -37.08 -18.30
C MET A 618 -10.62 -37.17 -19.40
N GLY A 619 -10.23 -38.39 -19.80
CA GLY A 619 -9.25 -38.62 -20.86
C GLY A 619 -9.78 -38.41 -22.29
N ARG A 620 -11.09 -38.23 -22.48
CA ARG A 620 -11.70 -37.98 -23.80
C ARG A 620 -11.89 -36.50 -24.13
N PHE A 621 -11.85 -35.63 -23.13
CA PHE A 621 -11.94 -34.19 -23.36
C PHE A 621 -10.77 -33.72 -24.21
N ARG A 622 -11.07 -32.87 -25.20
CA ARG A 622 -10.06 -32.24 -26.06
C ARG A 622 -9.43 -31.03 -25.39
N VAL A 623 -10.20 -30.33 -24.55
CA VAL A 623 -9.75 -29.16 -23.80
C VAL A 623 -10.21 -29.26 -22.35
N ILE A 624 -9.27 -29.16 -21.43
CA ILE A 624 -9.55 -29.01 -19.99
C ILE A 624 -9.07 -27.64 -19.55
N ILE A 625 -9.92 -26.92 -18.81
CA ILE A 625 -9.64 -25.56 -18.32
C ILE A 625 -9.70 -25.54 -16.80
N THR A 626 -8.60 -25.15 -16.16
CA THR A 626 -8.46 -25.06 -14.70
C THR A 626 -7.94 -23.69 -14.28
N THR A 627 -7.93 -23.39 -12.98
CA THR A 627 -6.96 -22.41 -12.46
C THR A 627 -5.58 -23.06 -12.32
N CYS A 628 -4.51 -22.27 -12.20
CA CYS A 628 -3.14 -22.80 -12.02
C CYS A 628 -3.07 -23.80 -10.86
N LEU A 629 -3.52 -23.40 -9.67
CA LEU A 629 -3.53 -24.27 -8.49
C LEU A 629 -4.44 -25.50 -8.61
N SER A 630 -5.44 -25.48 -9.50
CA SER A 630 -6.28 -26.65 -9.81
C SER A 630 -5.73 -27.52 -10.93
N GLY A 631 -4.66 -27.08 -11.61
CA GLY A 631 -3.97 -27.84 -12.65
C GLY A 631 -3.31 -29.14 -12.16
N CYS A 632 -3.23 -29.34 -10.84
CA CYS A 632 -2.81 -30.60 -10.26
C CYS A 632 -3.88 -31.70 -10.31
N VAL A 633 -5.14 -31.36 -10.60
CA VAL A 633 -6.26 -32.33 -10.61
C VAL A 633 -6.09 -33.39 -11.70
N PRO A 634 -5.82 -33.05 -12.98
CA PRO A 634 -5.60 -34.05 -14.03
C PRO A 634 -4.59 -35.16 -13.66
N PRO A 635 -3.32 -34.87 -13.27
CA PRO A 635 -2.41 -35.92 -12.83
C PRO A 635 -2.85 -36.56 -11.51
N GLY A 636 -3.47 -35.79 -10.60
CA GLY A 636 -3.90 -36.27 -9.29
C GLY A 636 -5.07 -37.25 -9.29
N ILE A 637 -5.84 -37.33 -10.38
CA ILE A 637 -6.88 -38.37 -10.61
C ILE A 637 -6.38 -39.52 -11.50
N GLY A 638 -5.13 -39.47 -11.97
CA GLY A 638 -4.49 -40.53 -12.72
C GLY A 638 -4.37 -40.33 -14.23
N LEU A 639 -4.57 -39.10 -14.77
CA LEU A 639 -4.22 -38.86 -16.18
C LEU A 639 -2.69 -38.98 -16.36
N PRO A 640 -2.22 -39.71 -17.40
CA PRO A 640 -0.81 -40.01 -17.56
C PRO A 640 0.00 -38.80 -18.02
N ARG A 641 1.29 -38.80 -17.71
CA ARG A 641 2.24 -37.79 -18.25
C ARG A 641 2.24 -37.83 -19.78
N GLY A 642 2.30 -36.66 -20.40
CA GLY A 642 2.23 -36.51 -21.85
C GLY A 642 0.82 -36.65 -22.43
N HIS A 643 -0.22 -36.77 -21.61
CA HIS A 643 -1.61 -36.76 -22.08
C HIS A 643 -1.95 -35.49 -22.86
N PHE A 644 -1.51 -34.33 -22.37
CA PHE A 644 -1.68 -33.06 -23.07
C PHE A 644 -0.54 -32.84 -24.07
N THR A 645 -0.93 -32.60 -25.33
CA THR A 645 0.00 -32.15 -26.38
C THR A 645 0.46 -30.72 -26.14
N HIS A 646 -0.43 -29.87 -25.63
CA HIS A 646 -0.18 -28.46 -25.38
C HIS A 646 -0.73 -28.05 -24.01
N ILE A 647 0.04 -27.24 -23.29
CA ILE A 647 -0.39 -26.60 -22.05
C ILE A 647 -0.32 -25.09 -22.27
N PHE A 648 -1.41 -24.38 -21.98
CA PHE A 648 -1.48 -22.92 -22.03
C PHE A 648 -1.62 -22.38 -20.61
N VAL A 649 -0.84 -21.36 -20.25
CA VAL A 649 -1.02 -20.58 -19.02
C VAL A 649 -1.21 -19.13 -19.42
N ASP A 650 -2.45 -18.63 -19.31
CA ASP A 650 -2.76 -17.20 -19.53
C ASP A 650 -2.56 -16.41 -18.23
N GLU A 651 -2.28 -15.11 -18.36
CA GLU A 651 -1.94 -14.22 -17.24
C GLU A 651 -0.79 -14.76 -16.38
N ALA A 652 0.18 -15.46 -16.99
CA ALA A 652 1.31 -16.10 -16.31
C ALA A 652 2.19 -15.12 -15.52
N GLY A 653 2.18 -13.83 -15.90
CA GLY A 653 2.87 -12.76 -15.17
C GLY A 653 2.33 -12.52 -13.76
N GLN A 654 1.09 -12.93 -13.46
CA GLN A 654 0.45 -12.72 -12.15
C GLN A 654 0.75 -13.84 -11.15
N ALA A 655 1.13 -15.02 -11.63
CA ALA A 655 1.44 -16.17 -10.78
C ALA A 655 2.91 -16.17 -10.37
N SER A 656 3.18 -16.67 -9.17
CA SER A 656 4.54 -17.05 -8.80
C SER A 656 5.03 -18.18 -9.70
N GLU A 657 6.34 -18.33 -9.84
CA GLU A 657 6.88 -19.43 -10.63
C GLU A 657 6.41 -20.83 -10.15
N PRO A 658 6.41 -21.13 -8.84
CA PRO A 658 5.83 -22.38 -8.33
C PRO A 658 4.35 -22.56 -8.68
N GLU A 659 3.55 -21.50 -8.59
CA GLU A 659 2.12 -21.54 -8.94
C GLU A 659 1.92 -21.82 -10.44
N CYS A 660 2.66 -21.12 -11.31
CA CYS A 660 2.60 -21.26 -12.76
C CYS A 660 2.95 -22.69 -13.22
N LEU A 661 3.79 -23.41 -12.44
CA LEU A 661 4.24 -24.76 -12.76
C LEU A 661 3.33 -25.88 -12.24
N VAL A 662 2.35 -25.58 -11.36
CA VAL A 662 1.36 -26.56 -10.88
C VAL A 662 0.62 -27.30 -12.02
N PRO A 663 0.11 -26.63 -13.07
CA PRO A 663 -0.51 -27.32 -14.21
C PRO A 663 0.48 -28.03 -15.14
N VAL A 664 1.79 -27.85 -14.94
CA VAL A 664 2.83 -28.22 -15.92
C VAL A 664 3.59 -29.47 -15.49
N THR A 665 4.37 -29.39 -14.41
CA THR A 665 5.51 -30.31 -14.17
C THR A 665 5.10 -31.78 -14.03
N ASN A 666 3.98 -32.04 -13.38
CA ASN A 666 3.50 -33.40 -13.08
C ASN A 666 2.71 -34.06 -14.23
N ILE A 667 2.34 -33.31 -15.27
CA ILE A 667 1.64 -33.85 -16.44
C ILE A 667 2.47 -33.72 -17.73
N LEU A 668 3.57 -32.97 -17.70
CA LEU A 668 4.48 -32.75 -18.81
C LEU A 668 5.06 -34.07 -19.36
N GLY A 669 4.93 -34.28 -20.67
CA GLY A 669 5.63 -35.31 -21.43
C GLY A 669 6.76 -34.74 -22.30
N ASN A 670 7.56 -35.62 -22.90
CA ASN A 670 8.71 -35.22 -23.73
C ASN A 670 8.30 -34.41 -24.97
N ALA A 671 7.12 -34.69 -25.52
CA ALA A 671 6.55 -34.03 -26.70
C ALA A 671 5.60 -32.86 -26.37
N THR A 672 5.32 -32.61 -25.08
CA THR A 672 4.38 -31.55 -24.67
C THR A 672 5.00 -30.16 -24.84
N ASN A 673 4.23 -29.26 -25.45
CA ASN A 673 4.56 -27.85 -25.64
C ASN A 673 3.88 -26.98 -24.56
N LEU A 674 4.59 -25.96 -24.08
CA LEU A 674 4.09 -25.00 -23.09
C LEU A 674 4.00 -23.61 -23.73
N ILE A 675 2.85 -22.95 -23.59
CA ILE A 675 2.62 -21.59 -24.05
C ILE A 675 2.28 -20.74 -22.82
N LEU A 676 3.02 -19.66 -22.62
CA LEU A 676 2.80 -18.69 -21.56
C LEU A 676 2.33 -17.38 -22.18
N SER A 677 1.24 -16.82 -21.68
CA SER A 677 0.73 -15.51 -22.09
C SER A 677 0.68 -14.60 -20.87
N GLY A 678 1.15 -13.37 -20.99
CA GLY A 678 1.16 -12.44 -19.87
C GLY A 678 1.87 -11.13 -20.15
N ASP A 679 2.04 -10.36 -19.08
CA ASP A 679 2.67 -9.04 -19.10
C ASP A 679 3.51 -8.86 -17.82
N PRO A 680 4.86 -8.86 -17.92
CA PRO A 680 5.73 -8.70 -16.76
C PRO A 680 5.71 -7.27 -16.18
N CYS A 681 5.19 -6.29 -16.92
CA CYS A 681 5.08 -4.89 -16.47
C CYS A 681 3.79 -4.61 -15.70
N GLN A 682 2.85 -5.56 -15.63
CA GLN A 682 1.65 -5.50 -14.78
C GLN A 682 1.88 -6.17 -13.41
N LEU A 683 0.84 -6.20 -12.57
CA LEU A 683 0.90 -6.80 -11.23
C LEU A 683 1.35 -8.25 -11.27
N GLY A 684 2.42 -8.54 -10.52
CA GLY A 684 2.93 -9.88 -10.25
C GLY A 684 2.32 -10.52 -8.99
N PRO A 685 2.84 -11.68 -8.56
CA PRO A 685 2.38 -12.36 -7.35
C PRO A 685 2.60 -11.52 -6.09
N ILE A 686 1.66 -11.64 -5.15
CA ILE A 686 1.72 -10.93 -3.86
C ILE A 686 2.52 -11.79 -2.87
N ILE A 687 3.71 -11.30 -2.48
CA ILE A 687 4.62 -11.99 -1.55
C ILE A 687 4.73 -11.22 -0.24
N HIS A 688 4.57 -11.91 0.89
CA HIS A 688 4.57 -11.31 2.23
C HIS A 688 5.96 -11.30 2.87
N SER A 689 6.77 -12.32 2.62
CA SER A 689 8.05 -12.55 3.26
C SER A 689 9.13 -11.65 2.65
N PRO A 690 9.81 -10.81 3.46
CA PRO A 690 10.92 -10.01 2.96
C PRO A 690 12.05 -10.84 2.35
N ILE A 691 12.28 -12.06 2.88
CA ILE A 691 13.26 -13.00 2.32
C ILE A 691 12.80 -13.43 0.92
N ALA A 692 11.54 -13.85 0.79
CA ALA A 692 11.02 -14.33 -0.49
C ALA A 692 10.92 -13.21 -1.54
N VAL A 693 10.63 -11.98 -1.13
CA VAL A 693 10.68 -10.79 -2.00
C VAL A 693 12.09 -10.56 -2.51
N GLU A 694 13.09 -10.49 -1.62
CA GLU A 694 14.48 -10.22 -2.01
C GLU A 694 15.03 -11.27 -2.98
N PHE A 695 14.79 -12.55 -2.70
CA PHE A 695 15.32 -13.65 -3.50
C PHE A 695 14.41 -14.05 -4.68
N GLY A 696 13.44 -13.21 -5.04
CA GLY A 696 12.78 -13.30 -6.34
C GLY A 696 11.56 -14.23 -6.42
N LEU A 697 10.91 -14.62 -5.32
CA LEU A 697 9.61 -15.31 -5.38
C LEU A 697 8.52 -14.41 -6.01
N GLY A 698 8.73 -13.09 -5.96
CA GLY A 698 7.90 -12.08 -6.61
C GLY A 698 8.07 -12.00 -8.14
N VAL A 699 9.09 -12.66 -8.70
CA VAL A 699 9.34 -12.72 -10.14
C VAL A 699 8.57 -13.91 -10.70
N SER A 700 7.69 -13.66 -11.67
CA SER A 700 6.92 -14.72 -12.32
C SER A 700 7.81 -15.61 -13.21
N PHE A 701 7.35 -16.83 -13.51
CA PHE A 701 8.08 -17.71 -14.44
C PHE A 701 8.26 -17.08 -15.82
N LEU A 702 7.22 -16.40 -16.33
CA LEU A 702 7.25 -15.67 -17.60
C LEU A 702 8.31 -14.56 -17.57
N GLU A 703 8.32 -13.76 -16.50
CA GLU A 703 9.28 -12.67 -16.34
C GLU A 703 10.73 -13.18 -16.29
N ARG A 704 11.00 -14.24 -15.54
CA ARG A 704 12.34 -14.83 -15.48
C ARG A 704 12.80 -15.38 -16.84
N LEU A 705 11.91 -15.98 -17.62
CA LEU A 705 12.25 -16.45 -18.97
C LEU A 705 12.60 -15.29 -19.90
N MET A 706 11.83 -14.20 -19.85
CA MET A 706 12.06 -12.99 -20.65
C MET A 706 13.38 -12.27 -20.34
N GLN A 707 13.98 -12.54 -19.17
CA GLN A 707 15.31 -12.03 -18.83
C GLN A 707 16.47 -12.80 -19.48
N SER A 708 16.20 -13.93 -20.16
CA SER A 708 17.22 -14.74 -20.83
C SER A 708 17.30 -14.42 -22.32
N SER A 709 18.48 -14.57 -22.92
CA SER A 709 18.70 -14.36 -24.36
C SER A 709 17.86 -15.26 -25.26
N THR A 710 17.39 -16.40 -24.74
CA THR A 710 16.46 -17.30 -25.45
C THR A 710 15.09 -16.66 -25.69
N TYR A 711 14.75 -15.54 -25.04
CA TYR A 711 13.48 -14.81 -25.21
C TYR A 711 13.69 -13.32 -25.46
N ASP A 712 14.84 -12.95 -26.03
CA ASP A 712 15.04 -11.58 -26.51
C ASP A 712 13.95 -11.21 -27.53
N GLU A 713 13.24 -10.12 -27.27
CA GLU A 713 12.06 -9.70 -28.06
C GLU A 713 12.41 -9.41 -29.53
N ARG A 714 13.66 -9.07 -29.83
CA ARG A 714 14.11 -8.72 -31.19
C ARG A 714 14.70 -9.93 -31.90
N ASP A 715 15.62 -10.63 -31.25
CA ASP A 715 16.35 -11.73 -31.88
C ASP A 715 15.53 -13.02 -31.98
N GLN A 716 14.52 -13.18 -31.11
CA GLN A 716 13.71 -14.41 -31.03
C GLN A 716 12.23 -14.21 -31.37
N ASP A 717 11.88 -13.09 -32.02
CA ASP A 717 10.51 -12.83 -32.49
C ASP A 717 10.01 -13.95 -33.41
N GLY A 718 8.89 -14.57 -33.02
CA GLY A 718 8.28 -15.69 -33.72
C GLY A 718 8.93 -17.05 -33.48
N ASN A 719 10.07 -17.13 -32.78
CA ASN A 719 10.72 -18.40 -32.45
C ASN A 719 10.35 -18.89 -31.04
N THR A 720 10.56 -18.04 -30.04
CA THR A 720 10.26 -18.35 -28.63
C THR A 720 9.39 -17.30 -27.98
N ILE A 721 9.32 -16.09 -28.54
CA ILE A 721 8.52 -14.98 -28.04
C ILE A 721 7.84 -14.23 -29.18
N VAL A 722 6.66 -13.68 -28.95
CA VAL A 722 6.05 -12.64 -29.80
C VAL A 722 5.48 -11.56 -28.90
N LYS A 723 5.82 -10.30 -29.19
CA LYS A 723 5.24 -9.12 -28.53
C LYS A 723 4.04 -8.60 -29.32
N LEU A 724 2.91 -8.43 -28.64
CA LEU A 724 1.72 -7.80 -29.21
C LEU A 724 1.78 -6.29 -28.98
N VAL A 725 1.64 -5.48 -30.03
CA VAL A 725 1.84 -4.02 -29.97
C VAL A 725 0.57 -3.19 -30.15
N LYS A 726 -0.45 -3.70 -30.85
CA LYS A 726 -1.70 -2.98 -31.11
C LYS A 726 -2.62 -3.02 -29.89
N ASN A 727 -2.89 -1.88 -29.27
CA ASN A 727 -3.81 -1.73 -28.14
C ASN A 727 -5.22 -1.36 -28.64
N PHE A 728 -6.22 -2.17 -28.33
CA PHE A 728 -7.62 -1.95 -28.76
C PHE A 728 -8.52 -1.48 -27.61
N ARG A 729 -7.95 -1.09 -26.48
CA ARG A 729 -8.70 -0.80 -25.25
C ARG A 729 -8.87 0.68 -24.98
N SER A 730 -7.77 1.42 -25.03
CA SER A 730 -7.67 2.74 -24.40
C SER A 730 -7.45 3.84 -25.44
N HIS A 731 -8.04 5.00 -25.19
CA HIS A 731 -7.74 6.22 -25.94
C HIS A 731 -6.23 6.52 -25.95
N ALA A 732 -5.72 7.06 -27.04
CA ALA A 732 -4.28 7.32 -27.23
C ALA A 732 -3.66 8.15 -26.09
N SER A 733 -4.35 9.20 -25.62
CA SER A 733 -3.90 10.04 -24.50
C SER A 733 -3.79 9.30 -23.16
N ILE A 734 -4.65 8.30 -22.91
CA ILE A 734 -4.56 7.46 -21.70
C ILE A 734 -3.34 6.53 -21.81
N LEU A 735 -3.10 5.99 -23.01
CA LEU A 735 -2.04 5.04 -23.28
C LEU A 735 -0.65 5.69 -23.37
N GLN A 736 -0.57 6.98 -23.74
CA GLN A 736 0.67 7.70 -24.02
C GLN A 736 1.72 7.51 -22.91
N TYR A 737 1.37 7.81 -21.67
CA TYR A 737 2.34 7.76 -20.57
C TYR A 737 2.74 6.33 -20.17
N PRO A 738 1.80 5.38 -19.98
CA PRO A 738 2.18 3.98 -19.76
C PRO A 738 3.03 3.39 -20.91
N ASN A 739 2.76 3.76 -22.16
CA ASN A 739 3.52 3.29 -23.31
C ASN A 739 4.99 3.72 -23.25
N ASP A 740 5.21 5.01 -22.97
CA ASP A 740 6.54 5.59 -22.80
C ASP A 740 7.28 4.97 -21.60
N CYS A 741 6.61 4.93 -20.44
CA CYS A 741 7.23 4.54 -19.18
C CYS A 741 7.52 3.03 -19.06
N PHE A 742 6.70 2.16 -19.65
CA PHE A 742 6.79 0.71 -19.43
C PHE A 742 7.07 -0.12 -20.69
N TYR A 743 6.80 0.42 -21.88
CA TYR A 743 6.77 -0.38 -23.11
C TYR A 743 7.63 0.20 -24.24
N GLY A 744 8.51 1.16 -23.94
CA GLY A 744 9.50 1.68 -24.90
C GLY A 744 8.87 2.41 -26.10
N ASN A 745 7.65 2.92 -25.95
CA ASN A 745 6.84 3.50 -27.04
C ASN A 745 6.46 2.51 -28.16
N ASP A 746 6.51 1.20 -27.91
CA ASP A 746 6.17 0.20 -28.93
C ASP A 746 4.65 0.06 -29.16
N LEU A 747 3.78 0.56 -28.26
CA LEU A 747 2.33 0.37 -28.38
C LEU A 747 1.66 1.33 -29.37
N GLU A 748 0.77 0.76 -30.18
CA GLU A 748 -0.06 1.49 -31.14
C GLU A 748 -1.51 1.56 -30.64
N ALA A 749 -2.03 2.77 -30.42
CA ALA A 749 -3.44 2.96 -30.06
C ALA A 749 -4.35 2.66 -31.27
N CYS A 750 -5.10 1.58 -31.19
CA CYS A 750 -6.03 1.06 -32.20
C CYS A 750 -7.46 0.97 -31.63
N GLY A 751 -7.80 1.83 -30.66
CA GLY A 751 -9.17 1.95 -30.13
C GLY A 751 -10.20 2.29 -31.22
N ASN A 752 -11.46 2.00 -30.94
CA ASN A 752 -12.57 2.33 -31.84
C ASN A 752 -13.26 3.64 -31.40
N GLN A 753 -14.33 4.04 -32.09
CA GLN A 753 -15.09 5.26 -31.71
C GLN A 753 -15.58 5.28 -30.25
N ASP A 754 -15.72 4.12 -29.60
CA ASP A 754 -16.10 4.06 -28.18
C ASP A 754 -15.00 4.59 -27.25
N THR A 755 -13.72 4.49 -27.64
CA THR A 755 -12.61 5.09 -26.86
C THR A 755 -12.61 6.61 -26.94
N ASP A 756 -13.19 7.18 -27.99
CA ASP A 756 -13.20 8.62 -28.24
C ASP A 756 -14.50 9.27 -27.75
N SER A 757 -15.39 8.51 -27.11
CA SER A 757 -16.76 8.94 -26.79
C SER A 757 -16.87 10.14 -25.84
N PHE A 758 -15.78 10.50 -25.15
CA PHE A 758 -15.72 11.62 -24.23
C PHE A 758 -15.06 12.86 -24.83
N ILE A 759 -14.47 12.77 -26.02
CA ILE A 759 -13.92 13.92 -26.73
C ILE A 759 -15.05 14.93 -27.01
N GLY A 760 -14.78 16.20 -26.77
CA GLY A 760 -15.77 17.28 -26.87
C GLY A 760 -16.69 17.43 -25.65
N SER A 761 -16.59 16.55 -24.64
CA SER A 761 -17.41 16.65 -23.42
C SER A 761 -17.06 17.90 -22.60
N THR A 762 -18.09 18.55 -22.06
CA THR A 762 -17.95 19.70 -21.13
C THR A 762 -17.34 19.32 -19.79
N LEU A 763 -17.23 18.01 -19.49
CA LEU A 763 -16.53 17.52 -18.30
C LEU A 763 -15.00 17.63 -18.42
N LEU A 764 -14.47 17.69 -19.64
CA LEU A 764 -13.03 17.77 -19.87
C LEU A 764 -12.54 19.22 -19.75
N PRO A 765 -11.50 19.50 -18.94
CA PRO A 765 -10.87 20.82 -18.94
C PRO A 765 -10.30 21.20 -20.31
N ASN A 766 -9.73 20.22 -21.03
CA ASN A 766 -9.42 20.30 -22.45
C ASN A 766 -10.30 19.32 -23.23
N PRO A 767 -11.21 19.78 -24.11
CA PRO A 767 -12.13 18.92 -24.86
C PRO A 767 -11.47 17.81 -25.69
N ASN A 768 -10.18 17.92 -26.01
CA ASN A 768 -9.44 16.94 -26.81
C ASN A 768 -8.54 16.00 -25.99
N TYR A 769 -8.59 16.08 -24.64
CA TYR A 769 -7.70 15.31 -23.77
C TYR A 769 -8.49 14.60 -22.65
N PRO A 770 -8.80 13.30 -22.80
CA PRO A 770 -9.68 12.58 -21.88
C PRO A 770 -8.94 12.00 -20.66
N VAL A 771 -8.01 12.78 -20.11
CA VAL A 771 -7.32 12.46 -18.86
C VAL A 771 -7.39 13.69 -17.96
N ILE A 772 -8.03 13.52 -16.80
CA ILE A 772 -8.21 14.57 -15.80
C ILE A 772 -7.38 14.25 -14.57
N PHE A 773 -6.54 15.19 -14.14
CA PHE A 773 -6.05 15.21 -12.76
C PHE A 773 -6.80 16.29 -11.99
N HIS A 774 -7.56 15.87 -10.98
CA HIS A 774 -8.22 16.75 -10.03
C HIS A 774 -7.36 16.87 -8.77
N ALA A 775 -6.61 17.97 -8.70
CA ALA A 775 -5.77 18.32 -7.58
C ALA A 775 -6.63 18.71 -6.37
N ILE A 776 -6.60 17.91 -5.32
CA ILE A 776 -7.31 18.19 -4.07
C ILE A 776 -6.35 18.08 -2.88
N PRO A 777 -6.13 19.16 -2.13
CA PRO A 777 -5.42 19.06 -0.86
C PRO A 777 -6.38 18.40 0.14
N GLY A 778 -5.98 17.27 0.72
CA GLY A 778 -6.81 16.52 1.65
C GLY A 778 -6.07 16.16 2.93
N LEU A 779 -6.70 15.33 3.75
CA LEU A 779 -6.09 14.77 4.95
C LEU A 779 -6.30 13.26 4.97
N ASP A 780 -5.22 12.50 4.84
CA ASP A 780 -5.28 11.05 5.05
C ASP A 780 -5.33 10.71 6.54
N GLN A 781 -6.36 9.95 6.91
CA GLN A 781 -6.66 9.53 8.28
C GLN A 781 -6.69 8.01 8.39
N ARG A 782 -6.67 7.54 9.64
CA ARG A 782 -6.88 6.13 10.02
C ARG A 782 -7.89 6.07 11.15
N GLU A 783 -8.56 4.93 11.30
CA GLU A 783 -9.56 4.75 12.34
C GLU A 783 -9.37 3.44 13.12
N ALA A 784 -9.72 3.51 14.41
CA ALA A 784 -9.71 2.38 15.34
C ALA A 784 -8.38 1.58 15.29
N LYS A 785 -8.45 0.27 15.06
CA LYS A 785 -7.25 -0.61 14.93
C LYS A 785 -6.80 -0.81 13.48
N SER A 786 -7.50 -0.19 12.51
CA SER A 786 -7.23 -0.41 11.08
C SER A 786 -5.97 0.34 10.65
N PRO A 787 -4.97 -0.35 10.07
CA PRO A 787 -3.78 0.31 9.55
C PRO A 787 -4.02 1.00 8.19
N SER A 788 -5.21 0.86 7.60
CA SER A 788 -5.50 1.41 6.26
C SER A 788 -5.87 2.89 6.32
N PHE A 789 -5.36 3.65 5.35
CA PHE A 789 -5.68 5.06 5.20
C PHE A 789 -6.99 5.30 4.45
N PHE A 790 -7.60 6.45 4.68
CA PHE A 790 -8.70 7.01 3.89
C PHE A 790 -8.62 8.54 3.91
N ASN A 791 -9.23 9.20 2.93
CA ASN A 791 -9.23 10.65 2.76
C ASN A 791 -10.64 11.09 2.35
N VAL A 792 -11.33 11.76 3.27
CA VAL A 792 -12.74 12.15 3.10
C VAL A 792 -12.92 13.15 1.96
N ASP A 793 -11.99 14.10 1.81
CA ASP A 793 -12.05 15.12 0.77
C ASP A 793 -12.02 14.47 -0.64
N GLU A 794 -11.13 13.49 -0.84
CA GLU A 794 -11.11 12.69 -2.06
C GLU A 794 -12.38 11.85 -2.25
N VAL A 795 -12.94 11.25 -1.18
CA VAL A 795 -14.18 10.46 -1.26
C VAL A 795 -15.32 11.29 -1.83
N LEU A 796 -15.50 12.51 -1.33
CA LEU A 796 -16.59 13.39 -1.77
C LEU A 796 -16.37 13.89 -3.19
N GLN A 797 -15.13 14.16 -3.60
CA GLN A 797 -14.84 14.52 -4.98
C GLN A 797 -15.08 13.36 -5.95
N VAL A 798 -14.70 12.13 -5.57
CA VAL A 798 -15.00 10.91 -6.34
C VAL A 798 -16.50 10.70 -6.46
N LYS A 799 -17.27 10.92 -5.37
CA LYS A 799 -18.73 10.83 -5.39
C LYS A 799 -19.33 11.79 -6.40
N THR A 800 -18.90 13.06 -6.40
CA THR A 800 -19.39 14.07 -7.36
C THR A 800 -19.14 13.65 -8.81
N TYR A 801 -17.93 13.19 -9.14
CA TYR A 801 -17.66 12.68 -10.49
C TYR A 801 -18.51 11.45 -10.83
N ALA A 802 -18.68 10.51 -9.88
CA ALA A 802 -19.49 9.32 -10.09
C ALA A 802 -20.97 9.68 -10.36
N GLU A 803 -21.52 10.68 -9.66
CA GLU A 803 -22.88 11.20 -9.88
C GLU A 803 -23.05 11.82 -11.27
N GLU A 804 -22.13 12.69 -11.67
CA GLU A 804 -22.16 13.35 -12.98
C GLU A 804 -22.02 12.35 -14.12
N LEU A 805 -21.08 11.41 -14.00
CA LEU A 805 -20.80 10.40 -15.03
C LEU A 805 -21.89 9.34 -15.12
N HIS A 806 -22.48 8.93 -14.01
CA HIS A 806 -23.56 7.94 -14.02
C HIS A 806 -24.79 8.44 -14.78
N ARG A 807 -25.04 9.77 -14.79
CA ARG A 807 -26.10 10.38 -15.62
C ARG A 807 -25.82 10.27 -17.11
N LEU A 808 -24.55 10.21 -17.51
CA LEU A 808 -24.14 10.13 -18.91
C LEU A 808 -24.02 8.67 -19.39
N VAL A 809 -23.39 7.80 -18.58
CA VAL A 809 -23.15 6.39 -18.92
C VAL A 809 -23.36 5.50 -17.67
N PRO A 810 -24.60 5.03 -17.43
CA PRO A 810 -24.89 4.11 -16.33
C PRO A 810 -24.05 2.82 -16.41
N ASP A 811 -23.67 2.26 -15.26
CA ASP A 811 -22.97 0.97 -15.12
C ASP A 811 -21.53 0.85 -15.69
N ASP A 812 -21.01 1.87 -16.36
CA ASP A 812 -19.71 1.84 -17.06
C ASP A 812 -18.58 2.61 -16.35
N VAL A 813 -18.84 3.01 -15.10
CA VAL A 813 -17.88 3.67 -14.20
C VAL A 813 -17.21 2.63 -13.29
N GLY A 814 -15.90 2.70 -13.16
CA GLY A 814 -15.15 1.96 -12.14
C GLY A 814 -14.33 2.88 -11.25
N ILE A 815 -14.27 2.57 -9.96
CA ILE A 815 -13.47 3.33 -8.99
C ILE A 815 -12.35 2.45 -8.43
N ILE A 816 -11.11 2.93 -8.55
CA ILE A 816 -9.90 2.25 -8.09
C ILE A 816 -9.24 3.07 -6.98
N THR A 817 -8.88 2.43 -5.87
CA THR A 817 -8.08 3.08 -4.83
C THR A 817 -7.16 2.07 -4.12
N PRO A 818 -5.92 2.43 -3.77
CA PRO A 818 -4.96 1.48 -3.21
C PRO A 818 -5.24 1.11 -1.75
N TYR A 819 -6.11 1.87 -1.06
CA TYR A 819 -6.38 1.67 0.36
C TYR A 819 -7.78 1.13 0.61
N HIS A 820 -7.85 0.05 1.39
CA HIS A 820 -9.12 -0.57 1.72
C HIS A 820 -10.05 0.35 2.52
N GLY A 821 -9.51 1.11 3.48
CA GLY A 821 -10.26 2.13 4.21
C GLY A 821 -10.95 3.13 3.27
N GLN A 822 -10.28 3.52 2.19
CA GLN A 822 -10.88 4.37 1.15
C GLN A 822 -11.99 3.63 0.39
N VAL A 823 -11.81 2.36 0.02
CA VAL A 823 -12.88 1.54 -0.59
C VAL A 823 -14.14 1.55 0.27
N VAL A 824 -14.01 1.34 1.58
CA VAL A 824 -15.14 1.33 2.53
C VAL A 824 -15.83 2.69 2.58
N LYS A 825 -15.06 3.79 2.69
CA LYS A 825 -15.62 5.15 2.77
C LYS A 825 -16.31 5.56 1.47
N ILE A 826 -15.74 5.25 0.30
CA ILE A 826 -16.37 5.50 -1.00
C ILE A 826 -17.66 4.69 -1.13
N ARG A 827 -17.64 3.38 -0.84
CA ARG A 827 -18.86 2.56 -0.88
C ARG A 827 -19.93 3.15 0.03
N LYS A 828 -19.60 3.48 1.28
CA LYS A 828 -20.51 4.11 2.24
C LYS A 828 -21.12 5.41 1.69
N ALA A 829 -20.33 6.23 1.00
CA ALA A 829 -20.80 7.48 0.39
C ALA A 829 -21.72 7.27 -0.83
N LEU A 830 -21.64 6.11 -1.49
CA LEU A 830 -22.46 5.73 -2.65
C LEU A 830 -23.68 4.87 -2.29
N VAL A 831 -23.76 4.33 -1.07
CA VAL A 831 -24.94 3.55 -0.62
C VAL A 831 -26.21 4.40 -0.73
N ASN A 832 -27.31 3.78 -1.15
CA ASN A 832 -28.63 4.42 -1.37
C ASN A 832 -28.64 5.53 -2.44
N THR A 833 -27.64 5.56 -3.31
CA THR A 833 -27.62 6.41 -4.51
C THR A 833 -27.88 5.55 -5.76
N ALA A 834 -28.05 6.17 -6.94
CA ALA A 834 -28.13 5.44 -8.20
C ALA A 834 -26.83 4.66 -8.53
N MET A 835 -25.73 4.94 -7.81
CA MET A 835 -24.40 4.40 -8.04
C MET A 835 -24.02 3.29 -7.04
N ASP A 836 -24.97 2.75 -6.28
CA ASP A 836 -24.73 1.66 -5.31
C ASP A 836 -24.14 0.39 -5.96
N LYS A 837 -24.33 0.23 -7.29
CA LYS A 837 -23.77 -0.87 -8.08
C LYS A 837 -22.38 -0.58 -8.69
N VAL A 838 -21.89 0.66 -8.59
CA VAL A 838 -20.57 1.02 -9.13
C VAL A 838 -19.50 0.21 -8.40
N LYS A 839 -18.64 -0.47 -9.16
CA LYS A 839 -17.59 -1.28 -8.57
C LYS A 839 -16.50 -0.36 -7.99
N VAL A 840 -16.34 -0.40 -6.67
CA VAL A 840 -15.22 0.24 -5.95
C VAL A 840 -14.30 -0.85 -5.44
N ALA A 841 -13.03 -0.87 -5.84
CA ALA A 841 -12.10 -1.91 -5.41
C ALA A 841 -10.62 -1.48 -5.50
N SER A 842 -9.71 -2.32 -4.98
CA SER A 842 -8.28 -2.10 -5.12
C SER A 842 -7.78 -2.41 -6.53
N VAL A 843 -6.53 -2.03 -6.82
CA VAL A 843 -5.89 -2.30 -8.12
C VAL A 843 -5.84 -3.81 -8.41
N GLU A 844 -5.53 -4.62 -7.39
CA GLU A 844 -5.48 -6.09 -7.48
C GLU A 844 -6.84 -6.69 -7.87
N GLU A 845 -7.93 -6.20 -7.29
CA GLU A 845 -9.30 -6.67 -7.60
C GLU A 845 -9.83 -6.19 -8.96
N TYR A 846 -9.17 -5.19 -9.55
CA TYR A 846 -9.47 -4.67 -10.88
C TYR A 846 -8.64 -5.29 -12.00
N GLN A 847 -7.63 -6.10 -11.65
CA GLN A 847 -6.78 -6.76 -12.63
C GLN A 847 -7.60 -7.67 -13.57
N GLY A 848 -7.30 -7.59 -14.86
CA GLY A 848 -8.05 -8.30 -15.92
C GLY A 848 -9.43 -7.72 -16.23
N GLN A 849 -9.90 -6.71 -15.50
CA GLN A 849 -11.14 -5.99 -15.79
C GLN A 849 -10.82 -4.66 -16.47
N GLU A 850 -11.85 -4.05 -17.07
CA GLU A 850 -11.78 -2.76 -17.76
C GLU A 850 -13.14 -2.07 -17.64
N ARG A 851 -13.15 -0.74 -17.72
CA ARG A 851 -14.36 0.08 -17.71
C ARG A 851 -14.21 1.22 -18.69
N LYS A 852 -15.33 1.72 -19.20
CA LYS A 852 -15.33 2.89 -20.08
C LYS A 852 -14.68 4.08 -19.38
N ILE A 853 -15.05 4.29 -18.11
CA ILE A 853 -14.51 5.36 -17.27
C ILE A 853 -13.88 4.76 -16.02
N ILE A 854 -12.68 5.23 -15.66
CA ILE A 854 -12.04 4.90 -14.38
C ILE A 854 -11.75 6.18 -13.60
N ILE A 855 -12.14 6.16 -12.33
CA ILE A 855 -11.77 7.17 -11.34
C ILE A 855 -10.76 6.54 -10.37
N ILE A 856 -9.59 7.15 -10.22
CA ILE A 856 -8.55 6.74 -9.27
C ILE A 856 -8.53 7.72 -8.11
N SER A 857 -8.66 7.22 -6.88
CA SER A 857 -8.39 8.00 -5.65
C SER A 857 -7.08 7.54 -5.02
N THR A 858 -6.14 8.48 -4.86
CA THR A 858 -4.76 8.22 -4.42
C THR A 858 -4.56 8.27 -2.91
N VAL A 859 -5.48 8.93 -2.20
CA VAL A 859 -5.67 9.00 -0.74
C VAL A 859 -4.62 9.84 0.00
N ARG A 860 -3.33 9.66 -0.27
CA ARG A 860 -2.27 10.20 0.58
C ARG A 860 -2.09 11.71 0.40
N SER A 861 -2.07 12.45 1.52
CA SER A 861 -1.89 13.91 1.54
C SER A 861 -1.01 14.43 2.69
N SER A 862 -0.54 13.55 3.59
CA SER A 862 0.19 13.94 4.80
C SER A 862 1.65 14.29 4.55
N ARG A 863 2.02 15.53 4.93
CA ARG A 863 3.40 16.04 4.96
C ARG A 863 4.13 15.82 6.30
N SER A 864 3.41 15.44 7.36
CA SER A 864 3.90 15.40 8.74
C SER A 864 4.78 14.17 9.11
N TYR A 865 4.94 13.20 8.20
CA TYR A 865 5.70 11.96 8.42
C TYR A 865 6.92 11.79 7.52
N ILE A 866 7.33 12.83 6.81
CA ILE A 866 8.33 12.78 5.72
C ILE A 866 9.71 12.28 6.19
N GLU A 867 10.14 12.58 7.42
CA GLU A 867 11.40 12.04 7.96
C GLU A 867 11.34 10.54 8.28
N THR A 868 10.16 10.01 8.57
CA THR A 868 10.05 8.63 9.04
C THR A 868 10.04 7.62 7.92
N ASP A 869 9.69 7.98 6.67
CA ASP A 869 9.84 7.10 5.51
C ASP A 869 9.37 7.77 4.19
N LEU A 870 10.27 8.41 3.44
CA LEU A 870 9.97 8.83 2.05
C LEU A 870 9.58 7.64 1.15
N ARG A 871 9.94 6.41 1.52
CA ARG A 871 9.47 5.16 0.87
C ARG A 871 8.10 4.65 1.37
N HIS A 872 7.70 4.93 2.61
CA HIS A 872 6.40 4.49 3.16
C HIS A 872 5.31 5.56 3.12
N THR A 873 5.67 6.83 2.83
CA THR A 873 4.72 7.95 2.73
C THR A 873 3.79 7.77 1.54
N LEU A 874 4.28 7.29 0.39
CA LEU A 874 3.43 6.85 -0.73
C LEU A 874 3.06 5.37 -0.62
N GLY A 875 3.95 4.54 -0.06
CA GLY A 875 3.68 3.14 0.24
C GLY A 875 3.19 2.35 -0.99
N PHE A 876 1.90 2.01 -1.01
CA PHE A 876 1.26 1.25 -2.09
C PHE A 876 1.16 2.03 -3.41
N VAL A 877 1.18 3.37 -3.36
CA VAL A 877 0.97 4.28 -4.50
C VAL A 877 2.20 4.38 -5.41
N SER A 878 3.42 4.21 -4.88
CA SER A 878 4.69 4.31 -5.62
C SER A 878 5.11 3.01 -6.31
N ASN A 879 4.23 2.00 -6.37
CA ASN A 879 4.54 0.76 -7.06
C ASN A 879 4.31 0.92 -8.59
N PRO A 880 5.35 0.78 -9.44
CA PRO A 880 5.22 1.02 -10.88
C PRO A 880 4.20 0.12 -11.57
N ARG A 881 4.15 -1.17 -11.19
CA ARG A 881 3.21 -2.16 -11.73
C ARG A 881 1.76 -1.82 -11.38
N ARG A 882 1.50 -1.34 -10.14
CA ARG A 882 0.17 -0.88 -9.73
C ARG A 882 -0.27 0.36 -10.49
N PHE A 883 0.63 1.33 -10.66
CA PHE A 883 0.38 2.51 -11.47
C PHE A 883 -0.05 2.12 -12.89
N ASN A 884 0.76 1.29 -13.55
CA ASN A 884 0.50 0.80 -14.90
C ASN A 884 -0.86 0.10 -15.00
N VAL A 885 -1.16 -0.83 -14.08
CA VAL A 885 -2.47 -1.52 -14.07
C VAL A 885 -3.61 -0.53 -13.89
N ALA A 886 -3.54 0.37 -12.90
CA ALA A 886 -4.63 1.29 -12.56
C ALA A 886 -4.96 2.25 -13.71
N VAL A 887 -3.94 2.88 -14.31
CA VAL A 887 -4.10 3.83 -15.43
C VAL A 887 -4.65 3.14 -16.68
N THR A 888 -4.23 1.91 -16.96
CA THR A 888 -4.60 1.16 -18.17
C THR A 888 -5.93 0.39 -18.06
N ARG A 889 -6.75 0.68 -17.03
CA ARG A 889 -8.10 0.13 -16.89
C ARG A 889 -9.17 0.94 -17.63
N ALA A 890 -8.91 2.21 -17.92
CA ALA A 890 -9.84 3.10 -18.60
C ALA A 890 -9.83 2.88 -20.11
N LYS A 891 -11.01 2.89 -20.74
CA LYS A 891 -11.13 2.90 -22.20
C LYS A 891 -11.19 4.32 -22.77
N ALA A 892 -12.11 5.14 -22.25
CA ALA A 892 -12.46 6.42 -22.86
C ALA A 892 -12.17 7.63 -21.97
N LEU A 893 -12.21 7.49 -20.64
CA LEU A 893 -11.94 8.60 -19.72
C LEU A 893 -11.22 8.10 -18.46
N LEU A 894 -10.11 8.76 -18.12
CA LEU A 894 -9.39 8.56 -16.87
C LEU A 894 -9.48 9.82 -16.01
N ILE A 895 -9.95 9.67 -14.77
CA ILE A 895 -9.95 10.74 -13.77
C ILE A 895 -9.09 10.29 -12.60
N VAL A 896 -8.11 11.10 -12.21
CA VAL A 896 -7.29 10.88 -11.04
C VAL A 896 -7.56 11.99 -10.03
N VAL A 897 -7.89 11.62 -8.80
CA VAL A 897 -8.16 12.52 -7.68
C VAL A 897 -7.07 12.31 -6.63
N GLY A 898 -6.37 13.37 -6.26
CA GLY A 898 -5.27 13.28 -5.29
C GLY A 898 -4.58 14.59 -4.96
N ASP A 899 -3.70 14.54 -3.96
CA ASP A 899 -2.83 15.66 -3.60
C ASP A 899 -1.57 15.67 -4.47
N PRO A 900 -1.39 16.67 -5.37
CA PRO A 900 -0.24 16.74 -6.25
C PRO A 900 1.08 16.88 -5.48
N THR A 901 1.08 17.53 -4.33
CA THR A 901 2.29 17.72 -3.52
C THR A 901 2.85 16.37 -3.12
N THR A 902 1.99 15.50 -2.59
CA THR A 902 2.38 14.18 -2.10
C THR A 902 2.74 13.24 -3.24
N LEU A 903 1.98 13.25 -4.33
CA LEU A 903 2.27 12.41 -5.50
C LEU A 903 3.57 12.79 -6.20
N SER A 904 3.95 14.07 -6.19
CA SER A 904 5.17 14.55 -6.85
C SER A 904 6.48 14.02 -6.25
N PHE A 905 6.43 13.38 -5.07
CA PHE A 905 7.59 12.72 -4.47
C PHE A 905 8.01 11.45 -5.23
N ASP A 906 7.11 10.85 -6.02
CA ASP A 906 7.42 9.70 -6.85
C ASP A 906 7.68 10.13 -8.30
N PRO A 907 8.79 9.71 -8.93
CA PRO A 907 9.14 10.16 -10.28
C PRO A 907 8.10 9.78 -11.34
N ILE A 908 7.47 8.61 -11.22
CA ILE A 908 6.46 8.13 -12.18
C ILE A 908 5.21 9.00 -12.08
N TRP A 909 4.76 9.29 -10.86
CA TRP A 909 3.64 10.21 -10.66
C TRP A 909 3.99 11.63 -11.10
N ARG A 910 5.15 12.16 -10.73
CA ARG A 910 5.56 13.52 -11.09
C ARG A 910 5.56 13.75 -12.60
N LYS A 911 6.17 12.85 -13.38
CA LYS A 911 6.19 12.92 -14.86
C LYS A 911 4.78 12.79 -15.45
N PHE A 912 3.95 11.89 -14.91
CA PHE A 912 2.56 11.75 -15.34
C PHE A 912 1.75 13.03 -15.11
N LEU A 913 1.87 13.64 -13.94
CA LEU A 913 1.19 14.88 -13.58
C LEU A 913 1.66 16.06 -14.45
N ALA A 914 2.96 16.16 -14.73
CA ALA A 914 3.50 17.16 -15.65
C ALA A 914 2.92 16.99 -17.07
N LEU A 915 2.82 15.76 -17.58
CA LEU A 915 2.20 15.47 -18.88
C LEU A 915 0.72 15.88 -18.92
N ILE A 916 -0.06 15.53 -17.90
CA ILE A 916 -1.48 15.92 -17.79
C ILE A 916 -1.61 17.44 -17.80
N HIS A 917 -0.78 18.14 -17.03
CA HIS A 917 -0.77 19.60 -16.97
C HIS A 917 -0.46 20.22 -18.35
N ARG A 918 0.60 19.78 -19.03
CA ARG A 918 1.00 20.28 -20.36
C ARG A 918 -0.09 20.10 -21.41
N ASN A 919 -0.85 19.01 -21.32
CA ASN A 919 -1.96 18.72 -22.22
C ASN A 919 -3.29 19.36 -21.80
N GLY A 920 -3.31 20.19 -20.75
CA GLY A 920 -4.51 20.90 -20.30
C GLY A 920 -5.55 20.02 -19.59
N GLY A 921 -5.15 18.88 -19.04
CA GLY A 921 -6.03 17.97 -18.28
C GLY A 921 -6.10 18.25 -16.77
N TRP A 922 -5.67 19.43 -16.33
CA TRP A 922 -5.56 19.76 -14.90
C TRP A 922 -6.77 20.54 -14.39
N THR A 923 -7.25 20.22 -13.18
CA THR A 923 -8.29 20.98 -12.47
C THR A 923 -8.06 20.95 -10.95
N GLY A 924 -8.66 21.88 -10.20
CA GLY A 924 -8.50 21.98 -8.74
C GLY A 924 -7.39 22.95 -8.34
N GLU A 925 -6.56 22.58 -7.34
CA GLU A 925 -5.43 23.39 -6.87
C GLU A 925 -4.34 23.54 -7.94
N GLU A 926 -3.66 24.69 -7.99
CA GLU A 926 -2.55 24.93 -8.93
C GLU A 926 -1.37 23.99 -8.65
N ILE A 927 -0.62 23.66 -9.71
CA ILE A 927 0.55 22.80 -9.62
C ILE A 927 1.65 23.43 -8.72
N PRO A 928 2.13 22.75 -7.66
CA PRO A 928 3.05 23.37 -6.69
C PRO A 928 4.52 23.40 -7.13
N TRP A 929 4.86 22.93 -8.33
CA TRP A 929 6.21 22.97 -8.91
C TRP A 929 6.17 23.40 -10.38
N ASN A 930 7.31 23.79 -10.94
CA ASN A 930 7.42 24.07 -12.36
C ASN A 930 7.40 22.75 -13.17
N PRO A 931 6.38 22.49 -13.99
CA PRO A 931 6.25 21.25 -14.76
C PRO A 931 7.31 21.10 -15.87
N GLU A 932 7.95 22.19 -16.29
CA GLU A 932 8.98 22.18 -17.36
C GLU A 932 10.38 21.80 -16.85
N THR A 933 10.54 21.61 -15.54
CA THR A 933 11.83 21.21 -14.97
C THR A 933 11.97 19.70 -15.04
N ASP A 934 12.77 19.22 -16.00
CA ASP A 934 13.21 17.83 -16.01
C ASP A 934 14.11 17.58 -14.79
N ILE A 935 13.68 16.66 -13.93
CA ILE A 935 14.46 16.19 -12.79
C ILE A 935 14.71 14.70 -13.04
N GLU A 936 15.97 14.29 -13.04
CA GLU A 936 16.35 12.87 -13.13
C GLU A 936 15.76 12.10 -11.93
N ASP A 937 15.41 10.82 -12.12
CA ASP A 937 14.64 10.04 -11.15
C ASP A 937 15.31 9.93 -9.76
N ASP A 938 16.64 9.91 -9.73
CA ASP A 938 17.48 9.91 -8.53
C ASP A 938 17.59 11.29 -7.86
N GLN A 939 17.37 12.37 -8.62
CA GLN A 939 17.39 13.74 -8.13
C GLN A 939 16.04 14.19 -7.57
N VAL A 940 14.92 13.53 -7.89
CA VAL A 940 13.58 13.90 -7.39
C VAL A 940 13.52 13.83 -5.86
N GLU A 941 14.06 12.79 -5.24
CA GLU A 941 14.03 12.63 -3.77
C GLU A 941 14.87 13.70 -3.06
N GLU A 942 16.05 14.04 -3.61
CA GLU A 942 16.94 15.06 -3.03
C GLU A 942 16.44 16.47 -3.32
N ALA A 943 16.04 16.80 -4.56
CA ALA A 943 15.46 18.09 -4.93
C ALA A 943 14.21 18.40 -4.10
N THR A 944 13.44 17.37 -3.76
CA THR A 944 12.22 17.57 -2.99
C THR A 944 12.49 17.70 -1.48
N ARG A 945 13.44 16.94 -0.93
CA ARG A 945 13.94 17.18 0.44
C ARG A 945 14.55 18.59 0.55
N ILE A 946 15.33 19.01 -0.44
CA ILE A 946 15.88 20.36 -0.55
C ILE A 946 14.75 21.37 -0.61
N GLY A 947 13.69 21.16 -1.40
CA GLY A 947 12.54 22.07 -1.48
C GLY A 947 11.83 22.29 -0.15
N ILE A 948 11.63 21.23 0.65
CA ILE A 948 10.99 21.31 1.98
C ILE A 948 11.91 22.00 2.99
N ILE A 949 13.18 21.59 3.04
CA ILE A 949 14.18 22.20 3.93
C ILE A 949 14.37 23.68 3.56
N LYS A 950 14.42 23.99 2.27
CA LYS A 950 14.49 25.35 1.74
C LYS A 950 13.24 26.14 2.08
N GLY A 951 12.04 25.57 2.04
CA GLY A 951 10.82 26.24 2.51
C GLY A 951 10.84 26.58 4.01
N MET A 952 11.37 25.67 4.84
CA MET A 952 11.57 25.92 6.29
C MET A 952 12.71 26.91 6.55
N GLN A 953 13.79 26.87 5.77
CA GLN A 953 14.92 27.81 5.83
C GLN A 953 14.52 29.19 5.36
N GLU A 954 13.84 29.35 4.22
CA GLU A 954 13.30 30.62 3.74
C GLU A 954 12.34 31.24 4.76
N LEU A 955 11.58 30.43 5.49
CA LEU A 955 10.76 30.91 6.60
C LEU A 955 11.62 31.36 7.78
N ALA A 956 12.61 30.56 8.19
CA ALA A 956 13.51 30.91 9.28
C ALA A 956 14.31 32.19 8.97
N GLU A 957 14.83 32.33 7.75
CA GLU A 957 15.53 33.51 7.22
C GLU A 957 14.61 34.72 7.15
N ARG A 958 13.35 34.58 6.72
CA ARG A 958 12.38 35.68 6.75
C ARG A 958 12.04 36.11 8.16
N VAL A 959 11.80 35.16 9.06
CA VAL A 959 11.57 35.46 10.48
C VAL A 959 12.79 36.19 11.05
N GLU A 960 14.00 35.77 10.68
CA GLU A 960 15.23 36.44 11.08
C GLU A 960 15.33 37.85 10.51
N ALA A 961 15.18 38.03 9.19
CA ALA A 961 15.24 39.32 8.51
C ALA A 961 14.23 40.33 9.07
N LEU A 962 12.98 39.91 9.29
CA LEU A 962 11.93 40.73 9.91
C LEU A 962 12.27 41.17 11.35
N THR A 963 13.17 40.45 12.02
CA THR A 963 13.65 40.76 13.38
C THR A 963 15.04 41.41 13.43
N LEU A 964 15.86 41.34 12.37
CA LEU A 964 17.28 41.75 12.33
C LEU A 964 17.59 43.00 11.50
N ASP A 965 16.65 43.59 10.75
CA ASP A 965 16.84 44.85 9.98
C ASP A 965 17.12 46.10 10.85
N ALA A 966 17.80 45.94 12.00
CA ALA A 966 18.08 46.97 13.00
C ALA A 966 19.57 47.07 13.39
N VAL A 967 20.53 46.85 12.46
CA VAL A 967 21.96 47.09 12.77
C VAL A 967 22.69 48.00 11.76
N PHE A 968 22.11 48.40 10.63
CA PHE A 968 22.71 49.43 9.78
C PHE A 968 21.91 50.74 9.86
N VAL A 969 22.23 51.53 10.88
CA VAL A 969 22.05 52.98 10.84
C VAL A 969 23.25 53.52 10.06
N GLU A 970 23.00 54.16 8.92
CA GLU A 970 24.03 54.93 8.20
C GLU A 970 24.60 56.01 9.13
N PRO A 971 25.93 56.24 9.18
CA PRO A 971 26.49 57.31 9.98
C PRO A 971 26.03 58.66 9.41
N ASP A 972 25.50 59.49 10.30
CA ASP A 972 25.17 60.89 10.11
C ASP A 972 26.44 61.65 9.64
N ASP A 973 26.44 62.16 8.40
CA ASP A 973 27.47 63.07 7.91
C ASP A 973 27.36 64.40 8.66
N GLY A 974 28.15 64.51 9.72
CA GLY A 974 28.35 65.73 10.47
C GLY A 974 29.02 66.81 9.63
N ASP A 975 28.32 67.93 9.54
CA ASP A 975 28.78 69.25 9.10
C ASP A 975 29.98 69.69 9.94
N ASP A 976 31.18 69.73 9.35
CA ASP A 976 32.39 70.30 9.94
C ASP A 976 32.64 71.67 9.29
N SER A 977 32.32 72.73 10.04
CA SER A 977 32.67 74.10 9.69
C SER A 977 34.15 74.37 9.99
N SER A 978 34.98 74.40 8.95
CA SER A 978 36.14 75.30 8.83
C SER A 978 36.56 75.46 7.36
#